data_AF-A0A851GRG0-F1
#
_entry.id   AF-A0A851GRG0-F1
#
_cell.length_a   1.000
_cell.length_b   1.000
_cell.length_c   1.000
_cell.angle_alpha   90.00
_cell.angle_beta   90.00
_cell.angle_gamma   90.00
#
_symmetry.space_group_name_H-M   'P 1'
#
loop_
_entity.id
_entity.type
_entity.pdbx_description
1 polymer ?
#
loop_
_entity_poly.entity_id
_entity_poly.type
_entity_poly.pdbx_seq_one_letter_code
_entity_poly.pdbx_strand_id
1 'polypeptide(L)'
;MHPIKTVCLISALLATTTMALPVSVTDWVKIFDGYSNATLNNADTASPSITNAKKSSLVAPITPVTLLDGDRLTLTGTMTVNGSLNSSSFRFGIYDAPDPLPASGTGDGYLGIAYYNQDGIQKISPTTQTHPFTGTVSEIQNHSTTGTYVPNSPVSYSLSIVRDGDDLTITASITQTGGASPFSSTASGSYTPSSAADYFFDTVALLHTDGFDNQEAFYSNIQIEYTPESSPISHWKTWNNITTVSSDLNTEHPTFGDGSADNADGLWYAGKFDTPVTLEVGEMLTVSATINLTGGVDAGHGDFRLGVYNDGGQFDATPSSGENWSAGYFIVPGSELYQMRTNGAFISTGGDAVDLNADKTNEGVFRGSHTEDYIYSMSITRDSATSVDIVSRLTRNESAYEQVYTKNNLTTSNFTFTTMGGSFGGSLNLDQATYSNARYQVSSAPEPEPGSEDSDEDGMPDTYEFLFGFDPDVDDAASSADSDALSNLEEYLGADGVANTGDETSPVLADTDGDGVDDDDEITAGTDPNSPEAGSADRLFGVDFNRSDAYASPSQSLFRTIAGSTDQASNANSYAKTIGSYTVTVSQPDSEKLEFRGANSDSTRAIPGGDVSCSFLVSDFIATRKGSIRVTMANLPAGDYFFRSYHLDSYTGAGFAFAQGSSTETPNTISVSKGGATLHSVQPTTLGSDGLNTTFISNAQVPRIGCSFSHDGSGPLVLDFDASLSNGSDQFLFLNGFELYLIKP
;
A
#
# COMPACT_ATOMS: atom_id res chain seq x y z
N MET A 1 23.91 -32.56 24.45
CA MET A 1 23.69 -31.57 25.52
C MET A 1 24.06 -30.21 24.99
N HIS A 2 23.07 -29.44 24.55
CA HIS A 2 22.94 -27.98 24.52
C HIS A 2 21.43 -27.72 24.28
N PRO A 3 20.79 -26.79 25.00
CA PRO A 3 19.33 -26.70 25.03
C PRO A 3 18.78 -25.94 23.81
N ILE A 4 17.70 -26.47 23.28
CA ILE A 4 16.84 -25.86 22.25
C ILE A 4 16.08 -24.71 22.92
N LYS A 5 16.18 -23.50 22.37
CA LYS A 5 15.28 -22.39 22.70
C LYS A 5 13.92 -22.70 22.11
N THR A 6 12.95 -22.94 22.98
CA THR A 6 11.52 -22.98 22.66
C THR A 6 11.09 -21.57 22.22
N VAL A 7 10.80 -21.39 20.94
CA VAL A 7 9.96 -20.28 20.48
C VAL A 7 8.52 -20.74 20.62
N CYS A 8 7.74 -19.96 21.35
CA CYS A 8 6.33 -20.20 21.63
C CYS A 8 5.55 -19.99 20.32
N LEU A 9 5.08 -21.06 19.70
CA LEU A 9 4.07 -21.00 18.65
C LEU A 9 2.77 -20.52 19.30
N ILE A 10 2.35 -19.29 18.98
CA ILE A 10 0.97 -18.86 19.17
C ILE A 10 0.16 -19.57 18.08
N SER A 11 -0.48 -20.67 18.46
CA SER A 11 -1.58 -21.26 17.69
C SER A 11 -2.81 -20.37 17.87
N ALA A 12 -3.10 -19.53 16.89
CA ALA A 12 -4.41 -18.89 16.78
C ALA A 12 -5.30 -19.74 15.87
N LEU A 13 -6.36 -20.26 16.48
CA LEU A 13 -7.44 -21.01 15.87
C LEU A 13 -8.29 -20.06 15.00
N LEU A 14 -8.13 -20.06 13.68
CA LEU A 14 -9.04 -19.34 12.78
C LEU A 14 -10.18 -20.29 12.38
N ALA A 15 -11.22 -20.27 13.19
CA ALA A 15 -12.56 -20.62 12.76
C ALA A 15 -13.13 -19.43 11.97
N THR A 16 -13.80 -19.74 10.87
CA THR A 16 -14.68 -18.90 10.05
C THR A 16 -15.29 -17.70 10.79
N THR A 17 -14.84 -16.50 10.45
CA THR A 17 -15.54 -15.24 10.77
C THR A 17 -15.31 -14.27 9.62
N THR A 18 -16.38 -13.59 9.21
CA THR A 18 -16.33 -12.29 8.52
C THR A 18 -15.16 -11.48 9.09
N MET A 19 -14.22 -11.05 8.24
CA MET A 19 -13.04 -10.31 8.72
C MET A 19 -13.53 -9.02 9.38
N ALA A 20 -13.52 -9.02 10.72
CA ALA A 20 -13.72 -7.83 11.51
C ALA A 20 -12.45 -6.97 11.35
N LEU A 21 -12.62 -5.77 10.82
CA LEU A 21 -11.57 -4.77 10.72
C LEU A 21 -11.41 -4.13 12.09
N PRO A 22 -10.23 -4.23 12.73
CA PRO A 22 -9.97 -3.52 13.98
C PRO A 22 -10.01 -2.01 13.72
N VAL A 23 -10.64 -1.29 14.63
CA VAL A 23 -10.70 0.17 14.64
C VAL A 23 -9.82 0.66 15.79
N SER A 24 -8.83 1.50 15.48
CA SER A 24 -7.90 2.07 16.45
C SER A 24 -8.64 2.90 17.50
N VAL A 25 -8.18 2.83 18.75
CA VAL A 25 -8.73 3.60 19.89
C VAL A 25 -7.58 4.10 20.77
N THR A 26 -7.05 5.24 20.39
CA THR A 26 -5.91 5.96 21.00
C THR A 26 -6.34 7.40 21.29
N ASP A 27 -5.42 8.27 21.70
CA ASP A 27 -5.67 9.72 21.88
C ASP A 27 -6.85 10.10 22.78
N TRP A 28 -6.93 9.46 23.94
CA TRP A 28 -7.98 9.75 24.90
C TRP A 28 -7.91 11.19 25.39
N VAL A 29 -9.02 11.91 25.26
CA VAL A 29 -9.25 13.23 25.81
C VAL A 29 -10.15 13.12 27.03
N LYS A 30 -9.77 13.82 28.10
CA LYS A 30 -10.57 13.90 29.33
C LYS A 30 -11.45 15.15 29.33
N ILE A 31 -12.75 14.94 29.51
CA ILE A 31 -13.80 15.98 29.49
C ILE A 31 -14.42 16.14 30.89
N PHE A 32 -14.71 17.38 31.28
CA PHE A 32 -15.16 17.76 32.64
C PHE A 32 -16.59 18.31 32.70
N ASP A 33 -17.38 17.79 33.64
CA ASP A 33 -18.69 18.34 34.05
C ASP A 33 -18.60 19.23 35.31
N GLY A 34 -17.44 19.88 35.50
CA GLY A 34 -17.25 20.92 36.52
C GLY A 34 -16.93 20.46 37.95
N TYR A 35 -16.50 19.21 38.17
CA TYR A 35 -16.25 18.69 39.53
C TYR A 35 -15.16 17.59 39.64
N SER A 36 -13.92 17.79 39.18
CA SER A 36 -12.78 16.97 39.67
C SER A 36 -11.40 17.54 39.29
N ASN A 37 -10.39 17.12 40.07
CA ASN A 37 -8.95 17.22 39.79
C ASN A 37 -8.43 15.93 39.13
N ALA A 38 -9.24 15.30 38.28
CA ALA A 38 -8.92 14.02 37.67
C ALA A 38 -7.66 14.11 36.80
N THR A 39 -6.83 13.08 36.80
CA THR A 39 -5.66 12.97 35.92
C THR A 39 -5.84 11.76 35.01
N LEU A 40 -5.80 12.01 33.70
CA LEU A 40 -5.74 10.97 32.67
C LEU A 40 -4.30 10.54 32.50
N ASN A 41 -4.07 9.24 32.40
CA ASN A 41 -2.78 8.64 32.09
C ASN A 41 -2.95 7.65 30.93
N ASN A 42 -1.87 7.40 30.20
CA ASN A 42 -1.83 6.52 29.02
C ASN A 42 -2.88 6.93 27.98
N ALA A 43 -2.96 8.24 27.70
CA ALA A 43 -3.92 8.79 26.75
C ALA A 43 -3.71 8.21 25.34
N ASP A 44 -2.47 7.96 24.96
CA ASP A 44 -2.08 7.52 23.62
C ASP A 44 -2.12 5.98 23.48
N THR A 45 -2.99 5.31 24.25
CA THR A 45 -3.06 3.84 24.27
C THR A 45 -4.50 3.34 24.33
N ALA A 46 -4.73 2.11 23.87
CA ALA A 46 -6.00 1.39 24.05
C ALA A 46 -6.27 0.95 25.51
N SER A 47 -5.48 1.43 26.48
CA SER A 47 -5.57 1.10 27.90
C SER A 47 -5.43 2.34 28.79
N PRO A 48 -6.32 3.33 28.65
CA PRO A 48 -6.26 4.55 29.43
C PRO A 48 -6.56 4.28 30.90
N SER A 49 -6.06 5.15 31.77
CA SER A 49 -6.48 5.18 33.17
C SER A 49 -6.82 6.60 33.62
N ILE A 50 -7.76 6.70 34.55
CA ILE A 50 -8.14 7.99 35.12
C ILE A 50 -8.17 7.92 36.64
N THR A 51 -7.40 8.81 37.28
CA THR A 51 -7.38 9.01 38.72
C THR A 51 -8.41 10.05 39.13
N ASN A 52 -9.03 9.90 40.31
CA ASN A 52 -10.11 10.76 40.79
C ASN A 52 -11.25 10.91 39.77
N ALA A 53 -11.68 9.80 39.18
CA ALA A 53 -12.57 9.77 38.01
C ALA A 53 -13.99 10.32 38.23
N LYS A 54 -14.29 10.94 39.36
CA LYS A 54 -15.60 11.53 39.66
C LYS A 54 -16.02 12.53 38.59
N LYS A 55 -17.24 12.36 38.05
CA LYS A 55 -17.84 13.26 37.03
C LYS A 55 -16.87 13.61 35.89
N SER A 56 -16.21 12.58 35.39
CA SER A 56 -15.25 12.71 34.30
C SER A 56 -15.62 11.76 33.17
N SER A 57 -15.31 12.17 31.96
CA SER A 57 -15.49 11.35 30.77
C SER A 57 -14.15 11.25 30.07
N LEU A 58 -13.85 10.06 29.55
CA LEU A 58 -12.80 9.86 28.57
C LEU A 58 -13.48 9.68 27.22
N VAL A 59 -13.01 10.39 26.22
CA VAL A 59 -13.43 10.21 24.83
C VAL A 59 -12.19 9.99 24.00
N ALA A 60 -12.28 9.17 22.97
CA ALA A 60 -11.21 8.96 22.02
C ALA A 60 -11.82 8.99 20.62
N PRO A 61 -11.15 9.64 19.63
CA PRO A 61 -11.51 9.45 18.24
C PRO A 61 -11.37 7.96 17.90
N ILE A 62 -12.19 7.51 16.95
CA ILE A 62 -12.08 6.21 16.31
C ILE A 62 -12.06 6.48 14.81
N THR A 63 -11.48 5.59 14.02
CA THR A 63 -11.62 5.66 12.56
C THR A 63 -13.12 5.78 12.23
N PRO A 64 -13.55 6.83 11.50
CA PRO A 64 -14.97 7.03 11.24
C PRO A 64 -15.60 5.83 10.51
N VAL A 65 -16.74 5.38 11.01
CA VAL A 65 -17.49 4.25 10.44
C VAL A 65 -18.90 4.72 10.09
N THR A 66 -19.28 4.58 8.82
CA THR A 66 -20.69 4.64 8.41
C THR A 66 -21.23 3.22 8.29
N LEU A 67 -22.24 2.86 9.09
CA LEU A 67 -22.87 1.55 8.96
C LEU A 67 -23.76 1.49 7.72
N LEU A 68 -23.44 0.60 6.78
CA LEU A 68 -24.34 0.15 5.73
C LEU A 68 -25.32 -0.89 6.28
N ASP A 69 -26.37 -1.19 5.51
CA ASP A 69 -27.36 -2.19 5.90
C ASP A 69 -26.67 -3.54 6.14
N GLY A 70 -26.97 -4.19 7.27
CA GLY A 70 -26.37 -5.46 7.71
C GLY A 70 -25.02 -5.37 8.42
N ASP A 71 -24.33 -4.22 8.35
CA ASP A 71 -23.04 -4.03 9.01
C ASP A 71 -23.15 -4.11 10.53
N ARG A 72 -22.02 -4.47 11.17
CA ARG A 72 -21.90 -4.53 12.62
C ARG A 72 -20.70 -3.74 13.12
N LEU A 73 -20.92 -2.89 14.12
CA LEU A 73 -19.87 -2.29 14.94
C LEU A 73 -19.89 -2.92 16.34
N THR A 74 -18.75 -3.38 16.83
CA THR A 74 -18.62 -4.00 18.14
C THR A 74 -17.58 -3.24 18.96
N LEU A 75 -17.91 -2.84 20.19
CA LEU A 75 -16.97 -2.32 21.19
C LEU A 75 -16.87 -3.33 22.32
N THR A 76 -15.65 -3.72 22.69
CA THR A 76 -15.38 -4.54 23.86
C THR A 76 -14.30 -3.91 24.72
N GLY A 77 -14.26 -4.28 26.00
CA GLY A 77 -13.21 -3.82 26.89
C GLY A 77 -13.30 -4.40 28.28
N THR A 78 -12.27 -4.14 29.08
CA THR A 78 -12.21 -4.54 30.48
C THR A 78 -11.87 -3.34 31.34
N MET A 79 -12.62 -3.14 32.43
CA MET A 79 -12.39 -2.09 33.42
C MET A 79 -12.05 -2.70 34.78
N THR A 80 -11.10 -2.10 35.50
CA THR A 80 -10.85 -2.36 36.92
C THR A 80 -10.91 -1.05 37.70
N VAL A 81 -11.67 -1.02 38.81
CA VAL A 81 -11.77 0.18 39.66
C VAL A 81 -11.28 -0.13 41.08
N ASN A 82 -10.42 0.75 41.62
CA ASN A 82 -9.73 0.52 42.90
C ASN A 82 -10.58 0.75 44.17
N GLY A 83 -11.90 0.87 44.04
CA GLY A 83 -12.82 1.13 45.15
C GLY A 83 -14.25 0.66 44.91
N SER A 84 -15.12 0.91 45.89
CA SER A 84 -16.54 0.58 45.80
C SER A 84 -17.26 1.60 44.92
N LEU A 85 -18.13 1.11 44.04
CA LEU A 85 -19.01 1.94 43.20
C LEU A 85 -20.38 2.09 43.86
N ASN A 86 -21.02 3.26 43.72
CA ASN A 86 -22.41 3.46 44.15
C ASN A 86 -23.40 3.12 43.00
N SER A 87 -24.68 3.47 43.12
CA SER A 87 -25.64 3.26 42.02
C SER A 87 -25.41 4.24 40.88
N SER A 88 -25.33 3.74 39.63
CA SER A 88 -25.20 4.50 38.36
C SER A 88 -23.78 4.92 37.96
N SER A 89 -22.74 4.17 38.34
CA SER A 89 -21.36 4.69 38.30
C SER A 89 -20.70 4.74 36.92
N PHE A 90 -20.94 3.80 36.02
CA PHE A 90 -20.20 3.65 34.75
C PHE A 90 -21.11 3.58 33.51
N ARG A 91 -20.72 4.24 32.42
CA ARG A 91 -21.37 4.16 31.09
C ARG A 91 -20.34 4.08 29.97
N PHE A 92 -20.69 3.48 28.85
CA PHE A 92 -19.86 3.41 27.65
C PHE A 92 -20.73 3.43 26.39
N GLY A 93 -20.17 3.90 25.28
CA GLY A 93 -20.88 3.99 24.00
C GLY A 93 -20.00 4.53 22.87
N ILE A 94 -20.57 4.53 21.66
CA ILE A 94 -19.99 5.08 20.44
C ILE A 94 -21.00 6.10 19.86
N TYR A 95 -20.53 7.19 19.27
CA TYR A 95 -21.39 8.27 18.74
C TYR A 95 -20.68 9.09 17.64
N ASP A 96 -21.43 9.99 17.03
CA ASP A 96 -20.98 11.02 16.08
C ASP A 96 -20.67 12.32 16.84
N ALA A 97 -19.39 12.68 16.95
CA ALA A 97 -18.94 13.91 17.57
C ALA A 97 -18.71 15.02 16.53
N PRO A 98 -18.97 16.29 16.89
CA PRO A 98 -18.63 17.41 16.02
C PRO A 98 -17.11 17.56 16.00
N ASP A 99 -16.56 17.72 14.80
CA ASP A 99 -15.15 18.03 14.56
C ASP A 99 -14.88 19.55 14.71
N PRO A 100 -13.91 20.00 15.54
CA PRO A 100 -13.01 19.20 16.39
C PRO A 100 -13.65 18.77 17.71
N LEU A 101 -13.21 17.60 18.20
CA LEU A 101 -13.65 16.98 19.45
C LEU A 101 -13.77 18.04 20.58
N PRO A 102 -14.99 18.39 21.00
CA PRO A 102 -15.19 19.56 21.84
C PRO A 102 -14.72 19.28 23.27
N ALA A 103 -14.06 20.28 23.89
CA ALA A 103 -13.65 20.22 25.29
C ALA A 103 -14.81 20.05 26.30
N SER A 104 -16.06 20.20 25.84
CA SER A 104 -17.30 20.00 26.57
C SER A 104 -18.07 18.74 26.17
N GLY A 105 -17.52 17.89 25.28
CA GLY A 105 -18.07 16.60 24.87
C GLY A 105 -19.47 16.66 24.26
N THR A 106 -19.81 17.76 23.60
CA THR A 106 -21.06 17.91 22.87
C THR A 106 -21.05 17.02 21.62
N GLY A 107 -22.16 16.38 21.27
CA GLY A 107 -22.32 15.67 19.99
C GLY A 107 -23.73 15.17 19.73
N ASP A 108 -24.01 14.82 18.49
CA ASP A 108 -25.33 14.33 18.05
C ASP A 108 -25.33 12.77 18.10
N GLY A 109 -26.50 12.14 18.27
CA GLY A 109 -26.59 10.68 18.09
C GLY A 109 -26.01 9.75 19.19
N TYR A 110 -25.98 10.14 20.47
CA TYR A 110 -25.45 9.26 21.53
C TYR A 110 -26.14 7.89 21.62
N LEU A 111 -25.37 6.83 21.37
CA LEU A 111 -25.79 5.45 21.59
C LEU A 111 -24.87 4.75 22.60
N GLY A 112 -25.37 4.66 23.82
CA GLY A 112 -24.59 4.15 24.93
C GLY A 112 -25.43 3.54 26.03
N ILE A 113 -24.73 2.94 26.98
CA ILE A 113 -25.31 2.03 27.95
C ILE A 113 -24.77 2.33 29.34
N ALA A 114 -25.67 2.37 30.32
CA ALA A 114 -25.36 2.67 31.71
C ALA A 114 -25.58 1.46 32.63
N TYR A 115 -24.66 1.27 33.58
CA TYR A 115 -24.75 0.24 34.61
C TYR A 115 -25.32 0.78 35.93
N TYR A 116 -26.35 0.11 36.45
CA TYR A 116 -26.97 0.39 37.74
C TYR A 116 -26.88 -0.82 38.68
N ASN A 117 -26.17 -0.66 39.81
CA ASN A 117 -26.01 -1.68 40.85
C ASN A 117 -27.33 -2.27 41.41
N GLN A 118 -28.49 -1.64 41.15
CA GLN A 118 -29.82 -2.12 41.57
C GLN A 118 -30.81 -2.32 40.40
N ASP A 119 -30.54 -1.74 39.22
CA ASP A 119 -31.51 -1.64 38.13
C ASP A 119 -31.04 -2.22 36.78
N GLY A 120 -29.86 -2.85 36.74
CA GLY A 120 -29.35 -3.51 35.52
C GLY A 120 -28.77 -2.53 34.49
N ILE A 121 -28.83 -2.92 33.21
CA ILE A 121 -28.30 -2.18 32.07
C ILE A 121 -29.43 -1.34 31.43
N GLN A 122 -29.21 -0.04 31.19
CA GLN A 122 -30.18 0.85 30.52
C GLN A 122 -29.62 1.46 29.22
N LYS A 123 -30.45 1.54 28.17
CA LYS A 123 -30.18 2.22 26.90
C LYS A 123 -30.32 3.74 27.05
N ILE A 124 -29.39 4.50 26.49
CA ILE A 124 -29.54 5.95 26.34
C ILE A 124 -29.78 6.22 24.84
N SER A 125 -30.85 6.95 24.53
CA SER A 125 -31.26 7.30 23.16
C SER A 125 -30.99 8.80 22.93
N PRO A 126 -30.76 9.23 21.69
CA PRO A 126 -30.66 10.65 21.36
C PRO A 126 -31.95 11.37 21.79
N THR A 127 -31.81 12.37 22.65
CA THR A 127 -32.73 13.50 22.70
C THR A 127 -31.98 14.68 22.08
N THR A 128 -32.67 15.67 21.54
CA THR A 128 -32.11 16.89 20.88
C THR A 128 -31.30 17.77 21.84
N GLN A 129 -30.34 17.20 22.56
CA GLN A 129 -29.59 17.83 23.63
C GLN A 129 -28.13 17.91 23.27
N THR A 130 -27.59 19.11 23.49
CA THR A 130 -26.22 19.54 23.25
C THR A 130 -25.18 18.83 24.12
N HIS A 131 -25.54 17.78 24.86
CA HIS A 131 -24.65 17.12 25.81
C HIS A 131 -25.09 15.67 26.06
N PRO A 132 -24.28 14.66 25.69
CA PRO A 132 -24.61 13.25 25.91
C PRO A 132 -24.63 12.87 27.40
N PHE A 133 -24.10 13.73 28.30
CA PHE A 133 -23.90 13.41 29.72
C PHE A 133 -25.04 13.83 30.66
N THR A 134 -26.09 14.54 30.21
CA THR A 134 -27.15 15.11 31.08
C THR A 134 -28.58 14.74 30.70
N GLY A 135 -28.78 13.88 29.69
CA GLY A 135 -30.10 13.55 29.13
C GLY A 135 -30.95 12.57 29.95
N THR A 136 -32.27 12.61 29.69
CA THR A 136 -33.23 11.60 30.14
C THR A 136 -33.07 10.32 29.33
N VAL A 137 -32.78 9.23 30.02
CA VAL A 137 -32.65 7.86 29.49
C VAL A 137 -34.00 7.39 28.92
N SER A 138 -34.02 6.91 27.67
CA SER A 138 -35.20 6.23 27.10
C SER A 138 -35.11 4.75 27.43
N GLU A 139 -36.00 4.30 28.30
CA GLU A 139 -35.85 3.10 29.11
C GLU A 139 -36.04 1.80 28.30
N ILE A 140 -35.03 0.93 28.33
CA ILE A 140 -35.19 -0.52 28.11
C ILE A 140 -34.84 -1.19 29.44
N GLN A 141 -35.84 -1.79 30.11
CA GLN A 141 -35.62 -2.53 31.35
C GLN A 141 -35.31 -3.99 31.03
N ASN A 142 -34.13 -4.46 31.44
CA ASN A 142 -33.88 -5.89 31.65
C ASN A 142 -33.15 -6.09 32.98
N HIS A 143 -33.94 -6.45 34.01
CA HIS A 143 -33.44 -6.78 35.34
C HIS A 143 -33.17 -8.29 35.42
N SER A 144 -31.93 -8.71 35.19
CA SER A 144 -31.45 -9.99 35.71
C SER A 144 -30.13 -9.79 36.44
N THR A 145 -30.17 -9.15 37.61
CA THR A 145 -29.01 -9.10 38.49
C THR A 145 -29.02 -10.33 39.41
N THR A 146 -27.97 -11.14 39.30
CA THR A 146 -27.47 -11.97 40.40
C THR A 146 -26.05 -11.50 40.66
N GLY A 147 -25.78 -10.98 41.86
CA GLY A 147 -24.44 -10.58 42.27
C GLY A 147 -24.29 -9.11 42.66
N THR A 148 -23.12 -8.74 43.19
CA THR A 148 -22.75 -7.39 43.63
C THR A 148 -21.36 -7.06 43.13
N TYR A 149 -21.15 -5.84 42.64
CA TYR A 149 -19.84 -5.38 42.20
C TYR A 149 -18.75 -5.58 43.27
N VAL A 150 -17.62 -6.17 42.86
CA VAL A 150 -16.45 -6.42 43.69
C VAL A 150 -15.32 -5.45 43.29
N PRO A 151 -14.85 -4.58 44.20
CA PRO A 151 -13.70 -3.70 43.95
C PRO A 151 -12.43 -4.47 43.52
N ASN A 152 -11.58 -3.85 42.72
CA ASN A 152 -10.32 -4.41 42.22
C ASN A 152 -10.44 -5.70 41.41
N SER A 153 -11.65 -6.06 40.95
CA SER A 153 -11.88 -7.24 40.11
C SER A 153 -12.27 -6.78 38.70
N PRO A 154 -11.71 -7.39 37.64
CA PRO A 154 -12.00 -6.99 36.26
C PRO A 154 -13.49 -7.11 35.91
N VAL A 155 -14.01 -6.10 35.24
CA VAL A 155 -15.36 -6.05 34.68
C VAL A 155 -15.24 -5.96 33.16
N SER A 156 -15.65 -7.00 32.45
CA SER A 156 -15.73 -6.99 31.00
C SER A 156 -17.02 -6.30 30.55
N TYR A 157 -16.94 -5.46 29.53
CA TYR A 157 -18.09 -4.83 28.88
C TYR A 157 -18.05 -5.08 27.37
N SER A 158 -19.22 -5.11 26.75
CA SER A 158 -19.39 -5.23 25.30
C SER A 158 -20.62 -4.46 24.84
N LEU A 159 -20.54 -3.89 23.64
CA LEU A 159 -21.61 -3.23 22.89
C LEU A 159 -21.52 -3.72 21.44
N SER A 160 -22.65 -4.05 20.83
CA SER A 160 -22.76 -4.42 19.43
C SER A 160 -23.92 -3.63 18.83
N ILE A 161 -23.65 -2.94 17.73
CA ILE A 161 -24.60 -2.15 16.95
C ILE A 161 -24.67 -2.80 15.57
N VAL A 162 -25.86 -3.18 15.13
CA VAL A 162 -26.12 -3.79 13.82
C VAL A 162 -27.15 -2.93 13.12
N ARG A 163 -26.90 -2.53 11.87
CA ARG A 163 -27.92 -1.87 11.05
C ARG A 163 -28.81 -2.93 10.40
N ASP A 164 -30.12 -2.78 10.53
CA ASP A 164 -31.16 -3.64 9.95
C ASP A 164 -32.22 -2.74 9.29
N GLY A 165 -32.02 -2.47 8.02
CA GLY A 165 -32.74 -1.48 7.23
C GLY A 165 -32.61 -0.06 7.79
N ASP A 166 -33.74 0.47 8.27
CA ASP A 166 -33.85 1.79 8.90
C ASP A 166 -33.62 1.75 10.43
N ASP A 167 -33.41 0.57 11.01
CA ASP A 167 -33.24 0.39 12.45
C ASP A 167 -31.78 0.04 12.81
N LEU A 168 -31.33 0.50 13.97
CA LEU A 168 -30.13 0.03 14.65
C LEU A 168 -30.53 -0.95 15.77
N THR A 169 -30.14 -2.22 15.62
CA THR A 169 -30.24 -3.23 16.68
C THR A 169 -28.99 -3.19 17.55
N ILE A 170 -29.20 -3.09 18.85
CA ILE A 170 -28.15 -2.79 19.83
C ILE A 170 -28.19 -3.86 20.90
N THR A 171 -27.05 -4.49 21.16
CA THR A 171 -26.89 -5.48 22.23
C THR A 171 -25.68 -5.15 23.06
N ALA A 172 -25.76 -5.30 24.38
CA ALA A 172 -24.61 -5.10 25.24
C ALA A 172 -24.64 -5.98 26.46
N SER A 173 -23.45 -6.22 26.99
CA SER A 173 -23.29 -6.97 28.22
C SER A 173 -22.21 -6.39 29.12
N ILE A 174 -22.36 -6.64 30.42
CA ILE A 174 -21.35 -6.36 31.44
C ILE A 174 -21.23 -7.60 32.31
N THR A 175 -20.01 -8.07 32.54
CA THR A 175 -19.74 -9.29 33.28
C THR A 175 -18.52 -9.14 34.19
N GLN A 176 -18.64 -9.58 35.44
CA GLN A 176 -17.52 -9.73 36.38
C GLN A 176 -17.39 -11.20 36.78
N THR A 177 -16.43 -11.89 36.17
CA THR A 177 -16.09 -13.29 36.44
C THR A 177 -14.95 -13.37 37.44
N GLY A 178 -15.26 -13.20 38.73
CA GLY A 178 -14.28 -13.38 39.81
C GLY A 178 -14.79 -12.90 41.17
N GLY A 179 -14.66 -13.74 42.20
CA GLY A 179 -15.07 -13.43 43.57
C GLY A 179 -16.26 -14.25 44.08
N ALA A 180 -16.69 -14.00 45.33
CA ALA A 180 -17.76 -14.76 45.99
C ALA A 180 -19.18 -14.45 45.45
N SER A 181 -19.33 -13.52 44.51
CA SER A 181 -20.61 -13.01 43.99
C SER A 181 -20.45 -12.57 42.52
N PRO A 182 -20.33 -13.50 41.56
CA PRO A 182 -20.23 -13.13 40.14
C PRO A 182 -21.50 -12.42 39.68
N PHE A 183 -21.36 -11.42 38.80
CA PHE A 183 -22.51 -10.77 38.17
C PHE A 183 -22.34 -10.69 36.65
N SER A 184 -23.46 -10.82 35.95
CA SER A 184 -23.56 -10.62 34.50
C SER A 184 -24.92 -9.98 34.20
N SER A 185 -24.95 -9.05 33.26
CA SER A 185 -26.17 -8.43 32.77
C SER A 185 -26.05 -8.23 31.27
N THR A 186 -27.15 -8.42 30.55
CA THR A 186 -27.24 -8.21 29.10
C THR A 186 -28.52 -7.45 28.79
N ALA A 187 -28.47 -6.50 27.87
CA ALA A 187 -29.62 -5.78 27.36
C ALA A 187 -29.56 -5.70 25.84
N SER A 188 -30.73 -5.67 25.20
CA SER A 188 -30.87 -5.52 23.76
C SER A 188 -32.06 -4.62 23.42
N GLY A 189 -31.99 -3.90 22.30
CA GLY A 189 -33.06 -3.02 21.83
C GLY A 189 -32.85 -2.52 20.41
N SER A 190 -33.90 -1.94 19.81
CA SER A 190 -33.84 -1.28 18.49
C SER A 190 -33.92 0.25 18.64
N TYR A 191 -33.36 0.99 17.69
CA TYR A 191 -33.44 2.44 17.52
C TYR A 191 -33.63 2.78 16.04
N THR A 192 -34.69 3.48 15.68
CA THR A 192 -34.85 4.02 14.32
C THR A 192 -34.24 5.43 14.28
N PRO A 193 -33.14 5.68 13.55
CA PRO A 193 -32.56 7.00 13.44
C PRO A 193 -33.44 7.96 12.63
N SER A 194 -33.23 9.26 12.81
CA SER A 194 -34.07 10.32 12.23
C SER A 194 -33.54 10.85 10.90
N SER A 195 -32.27 10.60 10.61
CA SER A 195 -31.57 11.01 9.39
C SER A 195 -30.53 9.98 8.96
N ALA A 196 -30.07 10.05 7.70
CA ALA A 196 -29.01 9.18 7.21
C ALA A 196 -27.62 9.50 7.81
N ALA A 197 -27.42 10.70 8.36
CA ALA A 197 -26.18 11.04 9.08
C ALA A 197 -26.08 10.31 10.43
N ASP A 198 -27.21 9.83 10.97
CA ASP A 198 -27.28 9.16 12.26
C ASP A 198 -26.74 7.70 12.24
N TYR A 199 -26.19 7.23 11.10
CA TYR A 199 -25.50 5.93 10.95
C TYR A 199 -23.97 6.06 10.99
N PHE A 200 -23.45 7.27 11.22
CA PHE A 200 -22.04 7.61 11.30
C PHE A 200 -21.54 7.54 12.74
N PHE A 201 -20.33 7.05 12.95
CA PHE A 201 -19.71 6.87 14.26
C PHE A 201 -18.22 7.18 14.18
N ASP A 202 -17.74 8.13 14.97
CA ASP A 202 -16.34 8.57 14.94
C ASP A 202 -15.70 8.70 16.33
N THR A 203 -16.48 8.47 17.40
CA THR A 203 -16.01 8.69 18.76
C THR A 203 -16.48 7.61 19.72
N VAL A 204 -15.57 7.10 20.55
CA VAL A 204 -15.90 6.26 21.70
C VAL A 204 -15.84 7.05 23.00
N ALA A 205 -16.73 6.75 23.95
CA ALA A 205 -16.75 7.38 25.27
C ALA A 205 -16.85 6.38 26.42
N LEU A 206 -16.10 6.69 27.49
CA LEU A 206 -16.15 6.04 28.81
C LEU A 206 -16.50 7.07 29.88
N LEU A 207 -17.63 6.86 30.56
CA LEU A 207 -18.23 7.85 31.45
C LEU A 207 -18.20 7.39 32.91
N HIS A 208 -17.78 8.30 33.78
CA HIS A 208 -17.66 8.09 35.21
C HIS A 208 -18.54 9.11 35.95
N THR A 209 -19.57 8.63 36.64
CA THR A 209 -20.53 9.52 37.32
C THR A 209 -20.11 9.83 38.76
N ASP A 210 -21.04 10.34 39.57
CA ASP A 210 -20.86 10.62 41.01
C ASP A 210 -20.40 9.42 41.85
N GLY A 211 -20.45 8.20 41.30
CA GLY A 211 -19.99 6.98 41.96
C GLY A 211 -18.50 6.75 42.02
N PHE A 212 -17.71 7.56 41.30
CA PHE A 212 -16.25 7.48 41.26
C PHE A 212 -15.58 8.45 42.28
N ASP A 213 -16.04 8.46 43.54
CA ASP A 213 -15.50 9.30 44.63
C ASP A 213 -14.04 8.97 45.03
N ASN A 214 -13.08 9.60 44.35
CA ASN A 214 -11.62 9.39 44.50
C ASN A 214 -11.12 7.99 44.11
N GLN A 215 -11.87 7.27 43.27
CA GLN A 215 -11.39 6.02 42.69
C GLN A 215 -10.57 6.26 41.42
N GLU A 216 -9.72 5.30 41.12
CA GLU A 216 -8.98 5.15 39.89
C GLU A 216 -9.64 4.06 39.05
N ALA A 217 -9.89 4.37 37.78
CA ALA A 217 -10.39 3.43 36.78
C ALA A 217 -9.27 3.10 35.80
N PHE A 218 -9.03 1.81 35.60
CA PHE A 218 -8.09 1.28 34.62
C PHE A 218 -8.86 0.56 33.54
N TYR A 219 -8.62 0.93 32.29
CA TYR A 219 -9.18 0.23 31.14
C TYR A 219 -8.09 -0.58 30.43
N SER A 220 -8.51 -1.67 29.80
CA SER A 220 -7.64 -2.56 29.07
C SER A 220 -8.45 -3.34 28.04
N ASN A 221 -7.78 -3.82 27.00
CA ASN A 221 -8.39 -4.58 25.92
C ASN A 221 -9.58 -3.83 25.29
N ILE A 222 -9.53 -2.49 25.22
CA ILE A 222 -10.54 -1.74 24.48
C ILE A 222 -10.32 -2.07 23.01
N GLN A 223 -11.33 -2.66 22.38
CA GLN A 223 -11.29 -3.00 20.97
C GLN A 223 -12.60 -2.55 20.34
N ILE A 224 -12.48 -1.86 19.21
CA ILE A 224 -13.60 -1.62 18.33
C ILE A 224 -13.36 -2.43 17.06
N GLU A 225 -14.40 -3.11 16.61
CA GLU A 225 -14.37 -4.00 15.46
C GLU A 225 -15.53 -3.63 14.55
N TYR A 226 -15.21 -3.18 13.34
CA TYR A 226 -16.18 -3.01 12.27
C TYR A 226 -16.22 -4.29 11.44
N THR A 227 -17.40 -4.88 11.30
CA THR A 227 -17.63 -6.08 10.50
C THR A 227 -18.62 -5.71 9.39
N PRO A 228 -18.15 -5.48 8.16
CA PRO A 228 -19.04 -5.25 7.04
C PRO A 228 -19.88 -6.50 6.75
N GLU A 229 -21.10 -6.33 6.27
CA GLU A 229 -21.91 -7.47 5.81
C GLU A 229 -21.33 -8.04 4.51
N SER A 230 -20.46 -9.05 4.61
CA SER A 230 -20.08 -9.85 3.45
C SER A 230 -21.27 -10.68 2.98
N SER A 231 -21.67 -10.53 1.72
CA SER A 231 -22.74 -11.29 1.10
C SER A 231 -22.24 -12.66 0.63
N PRO A 232 -23.01 -13.74 0.84
CA PRO A 232 -22.62 -15.07 0.38
C PRO A 232 -22.68 -15.15 -1.14
N ILE A 233 -21.75 -15.91 -1.73
CA ILE A 233 -21.81 -16.28 -3.14
C ILE A 233 -22.46 -17.65 -3.23
N SER A 234 -23.58 -17.72 -3.95
CA SER A 234 -24.43 -18.90 -4.00
C SER A 234 -24.90 -19.19 -5.43
N HIS A 235 -25.88 -20.08 -5.60
CA HIS A 235 -26.46 -20.44 -6.90
C HIS A 235 -25.45 -20.88 -7.97
N TRP A 236 -24.43 -21.63 -7.56
CA TRP A 236 -23.36 -22.14 -8.40
C TRP A 236 -23.87 -22.98 -9.56
N LYS A 237 -23.22 -22.83 -10.71
CA LYS A 237 -23.56 -23.53 -11.95
C LYS A 237 -22.30 -23.99 -12.67
N THR A 238 -22.45 -25.05 -13.44
CA THR A 238 -21.36 -25.66 -14.19
C THR A 238 -21.65 -25.77 -15.68
N TRP A 239 -20.59 -25.75 -16.49
CA TRP A 239 -20.61 -25.88 -17.96
C TRP A 239 -19.45 -26.76 -18.46
N ASN A 240 -19.47 -27.07 -19.76
CA ASN A 240 -18.46 -27.82 -20.52
C ASN A 240 -18.30 -29.32 -20.19
N ASN A 241 -18.28 -29.72 -18.91
CA ASN A 241 -18.28 -31.13 -18.50
C ASN A 241 -19.55 -31.51 -17.74
N ILE A 242 -20.56 -32.03 -18.44
CA ILE A 242 -21.88 -32.36 -17.87
C ILE A 242 -21.89 -33.69 -17.08
N THR A 243 -20.76 -34.39 -16.99
CA THR A 243 -20.65 -35.67 -16.27
C THR A 243 -20.13 -35.51 -14.84
N THR A 244 -19.59 -34.34 -14.50
CA THR A 244 -19.16 -34.00 -13.15
C THR A 244 -20.34 -34.07 -12.18
N VAL A 245 -20.14 -34.74 -11.05
CA VAL A 245 -21.10 -34.74 -9.95
C VAL A 245 -20.78 -33.54 -9.08
N SER A 246 -21.74 -32.64 -8.89
CA SER A 246 -21.59 -31.47 -8.01
C SER A 246 -22.68 -31.43 -6.95
N SER A 247 -22.34 -30.95 -5.75
CA SER A 247 -23.28 -30.81 -4.63
C SER A 247 -23.20 -29.41 -4.03
N ASP A 248 -24.20 -29.08 -3.20
CA ASP A 248 -24.22 -27.86 -2.38
C ASP A 248 -24.13 -26.54 -3.18
N LEU A 249 -24.55 -26.59 -4.44
CA LEU A 249 -24.48 -25.47 -5.39
C LEU A 249 -25.32 -24.25 -4.96
N ASN A 250 -26.29 -24.38 -4.06
CA ASN A 250 -27.06 -23.23 -3.56
C ASN A 250 -26.55 -22.73 -2.20
N THR A 251 -25.25 -22.86 -1.95
CA THR A 251 -24.59 -22.44 -0.70
C THR A 251 -23.27 -21.74 -1.01
N GLU A 252 -22.65 -21.12 0.00
CA GLU A 252 -21.29 -20.57 -0.08
C GLU A 252 -20.18 -21.67 0.00
N HIS A 253 -20.59 -22.94 -0.04
CA HIS A 253 -19.71 -24.11 0.09
C HIS A 253 -19.93 -25.17 -1.02
N PRO A 254 -19.92 -24.80 -2.31
CA PRO A 254 -20.15 -25.76 -3.38
C PRO A 254 -19.03 -26.80 -3.45
N THR A 255 -19.39 -28.00 -3.87
CA THR A 255 -18.44 -29.07 -4.20
C THR A 255 -18.57 -29.43 -5.68
N PHE A 256 -17.46 -29.41 -6.40
CA PHE A 256 -17.34 -29.83 -7.79
C PHE A 256 -16.52 -31.11 -7.86
N GLY A 257 -17.08 -32.19 -8.39
CA GLY A 257 -16.45 -33.50 -8.38
C GLY A 257 -16.89 -34.35 -7.18
N ASP A 258 -16.82 -35.66 -7.32
CA ASP A 258 -17.11 -36.63 -6.25
C ASP A 258 -15.85 -37.27 -5.64
N GLY A 259 -14.66 -36.77 -6.02
CA GLY A 259 -13.37 -37.32 -5.59
C GLY A 259 -12.97 -38.59 -6.34
N SER A 260 -13.72 -38.99 -7.37
CA SER A 260 -13.27 -40.00 -8.33
C SER A 260 -12.36 -39.38 -9.39
N ALA A 261 -11.48 -40.21 -9.95
CA ALA A 261 -10.47 -39.80 -10.91
C ALA A 261 -11.03 -38.90 -12.03
N ASP A 262 -10.48 -37.71 -12.15
CA ASP A 262 -10.77 -36.71 -13.19
C ASP A 262 -12.24 -36.22 -13.23
N ASN A 263 -13.02 -36.38 -12.15
CA ASN A 263 -14.45 -36.04 -12.18
C ASN A 263 -14.71 -34.54 -12.34
N ALA A 264 -13.86 -33.69 -11.78
CA ALA A 264 -13.95 -32.24 -11.87
C ALA A 264 -13.14 -31.66 -13.05
N ASP A 265 -12.41 -32.49 -13.79
CA ASP A 265 -11.52 -32.06 -14.86
C ASP A 265 -12.27 -31.46 -16.06
N GLY A 266 -11.70 -30.41 -16.65
CA GLY A 266 -12.27 -29.65 -17.77
C GLY A 266 -13.53 -28.82 -17.44
N LEU A 267 -13.94 -28.76 -16.17
CA LEU A 267 -15.17 -28.11 -15.75
C LEU A 267 -15.04 -26.58 -15.72
N TRP A 268 -16.11 -25.93 -16.14
CA TRP A 268 -16.30 -24.49 -16.04
C TRP A 268 -17.36 -24.22 -14.98
N TYR A 269 -17.13 -23.25 -14.10
CA TYR A 269 -18.03 -23.00 -12.98
C TYR A 269 -18.11 -21.53 -12.62
N ALA A 270 -19.25 -21.11 -12.07
CA ALA A 270 -19.42 -19.78 -11.51
C ALA A 270 -20.52 -19.78 -10.43
N GLY A 271 -20.35 -18.93 -9.43
CA GLY A 271 -21.34 -18.59 -8.40
C GLY A 271 -21.85 -17.16 -8.59
N LYS A 272 -23.08 -16.93 -8.20
CA LYS A 272 -23.79 -15.65 -8.40
C LYS A 272 -23.73 -14.80 -7.14
N PHE A 273 -23.55 -13.50 -7.33
CA PHE A 273 -23.83 -12.52 -6.29
C PHE A 273 -25.35 -12.41 -6.15
N ASP A 274 -25.84 -12.27 -4.92
CA ASP A 274 -27.28 -12.14 -4.68
C ASP A 274 -27.83 -10.84 -5.31
N THR A 275 -27.00 -9.79 -5.32
CA THR A 275 -27.27 -8.53 -6.03
C THR A 275 -26.07 -8.13 -6.89
N PRO A 276 -26.28 -7.71 -8.16
CA PRO A 276 -25.23 -7.08 -8.96
C PRO A 276 -24.58 -5.90 -8.22
N VAL A 277 -23.26 -5.89 -8.13
CA VAL A 277 -22.47 -4.79 -7.57
C VAL A 277 -22.09 -3.84 -8.69
N THR A 278 -22.32 -2.54 -8.53
CA THR A 278 -21.78 -1.50 -9.43
C THR A 278 -21.00 -0.51 -8.59
N LEU A 279 -19.71 -0.36 -8.88
CA LEU A 279 -18.79 0.44 -8.06
C LEU A 279 -18.92 1.94 -8.31
N GLU A 280 -19.11 2.67 -7.23
CA GLU A 280 -18.77 4.08 -6.97
C GLU A 280 -17.31 4.39 -7.31
N VAL A 281 -16.98 5.60 -7.77
CA VAL A 281 -15.59 6.09 -7.65
C VAL A 281 -15.27 6.16 -6.16
N GLY A 282 -14.14 5.61 -5.75
CA GLY A 282 -13.76 5.43 -4.35
C GLY A 282 -14.37 4.20 -3.69
N GLU A 283 -15.01 3.28 -4.42
CA GLU A 283 -15.48 2.00 -3.86
C GLU A 283 -14.58 0.83 -4.28
N MET A 284 -14.48 -0.16 -3.39
CA MET A 284 -13.75 -1.40 -3.59
C MET A 284 -14.68 -2.61 -3.47
N LEU A 285 -14.70 -3.46 -4.49
CA LEU A 285 -15.27 -4.81 -4.43
C LEU A 285 -14.19 -5.78 -3.98
N THR A 286 -14.39 -6.48 -2.86
CA THR A 286 -13.55 -7.61 -2.46
C THR A 286 -14.33 -8.92 -2.58
N VAL A 287 -13.76 -9.89 -3.28
CA VAL A 287 -14.29 -11.25 -3.44
C VAL A 287 -13.29 -12.24 -2.85
N SER A 288 -13.76 -13.20 -2.06
CA SER A 288 -12.87 -14.19 -1.43
C SER A 288 -13.49 -15.58 -1.35
N ALA A 289 -12.62 -16.59 -1.25
CA ALA A 289 -13.00 -17.98 -0.98
C ALA A 289 -11.82 -18.81 -0.46
N THR A 290 -12.13 -19.88 0.27
CA THR A 290 -11.19 -20.95 0.62
C THR A 290 -11.47 -22.16 -0.29
N ILE A 291 -10.42 -22.76 -0.87
CA ILE A 291 -10.52 -23.78 -1.92
C ILE A 291 -9.67 -24.99 -1.56
N ASN A 292 -10.30 -26.15 -1.43
CA ASN A 292 -9.62 -27.42 -1.29
C ASN A 292 -9.62 -28.17 -2.63
N LEU A 293 -8.44 -28.59 -3.10
CA LEU A 293 -8.28 -29.33 -4.37
C LEU A 293 -7.72 -30.72 -4.09
N THR A 294 -8.39 -31.75 -4.63
CA THR A 294 -7.99 -33.15 -4.51
C THR A 294 -7.91 -33.80 -5.87
N GLY A 295 -6.88 -34.65 -6.04
CA GLY A 295 -6.59 -35.39 -7.26
C GLY A 295 -6.28 -34.46 -8.42
N GLY A 296 -5.03 -34.39 -8.87
CA GLY A 296 -4.60 -33.44 -9.89
C GLY A 296 -3.09 -33.50 -10.09
N VAL A 297 -2.59 -32.88 -11.17
CA VAL A 297 -1.17 -32.87 -11.50
C VAL A 297 -0.52 -31.50 -11.22
N ASP A 298 0.73 -31.52 -10.73
CA ASP A 298 1.50 -30.31 -10.42
C ASP A 298 1.98 -29.55 -11.69
N ALA A 299 1.84 -30.13 -12.88
CA ALA A 299 2.43 -29.63 -14.13
C ALA A 299 1.46 -28.83 -15.03
N GLY A 300 0.25 -28.51 -14.55
CA GLY A 300 -0.84 -27.93 -15.34
C GLY A 300 -1.29 -26.53 -14.89
N HIS A 301 -0.43 -25.70 -14.31
CA HIS A 301 -0.83 -24.40 -13.72
C HIS A 301 -1.55 -23.46 -14.71
N GLY A 302 -1.28 -23.58 -16.02
CA GLY A 302 -1.99 -22.86 -17.08
C GLY A 302 -3.47 -23.24 -17.28
N ASP A 303 -3.95 -24.28 -16.58
CA ASP A 303 -5.29 -24.82 -16.72
C ASP A 303 -6.24 -24.43 -15.57
N PHE A 304 -5.73 -23.97 -14.43
CA PHE A 304 -6.59 -23.46 -13.35
C PHE A 304 -6.84 -21.95 -13.52
N ARG A 305 -8.12 -21.55 -13.49
CA ARG A 305 -8.56 -20.15 -13.61
C ARG A 305 -9.50 -19.81 -12.48
N LEU A 306 -9.40 -18.59 -11.98
CA LEU A 306 -10.30 -18.04 -10.97
C LEU A 306 -10.39 -16.52 -11.13
N GLY A 307 -11.59 -15.96 -11.03
CA GLY A 307 -11.83 -14.55 -11.31
C GLY A 307 -13.21 -14.05 -10.91
N VAL A 308 -13.42 -12.77 -11.18
CA VAL A 308 -14.63 -12.00 -10.90
C VAL A 308 -15.14 -11.40 -12.21
N TYR A 309 -16.44 -11.52 -12.45
CA TYR A 309 -17.02 -11.22 -13.76
C TYR A 309 -18.39 -10.54 -13.68
N ASN A 310 -18.74 -9.90 -14.80
CA ASN A 310 -20.06 -9.44 -15.17
C ASN A 310 -20.67 -10.41 -16.20
N ASP A 311 -21.71 -11.13 -15.81
CA ASP A 311 -22.34 -12.15 -16.63
C ASP A 311 -23.16 -11.56 -17.80
N GLY A 312 -23.44 -10.25 -17.80
CA GLY A 312 -24.30 -9.62 -18.80
C GLY A 312 -25.74 -10.18 -18.81
N GLY A 313 -26.19 -10.74 -17.69
CA GLY A 313 -27.46 -11.47 -17.58
C GLY A 313 -27.46 -12.85 -18.25
N GLN A 314 -26.30 -13.41 -18.60
CA GLN A 314 -26.18 -14.72 -19.26
C GLN A 314 -26.03 -15.90 -18.29
N PHE A 315 -25.95 -15.68 -16.98
CA PHE A 315 -25.79 -16.75 -15.98
C PHE A 315 -26.86 -17.84 -16.12
N ASP A 316 -28.11 -17.44 -16.35
CA ASP A 316 -29.28 -18.33 -16.43
C ASP A 316 -29.63 -18.79 -17.87
N ALA A 317 -28.92 -18.32 -18.90
CA ALA A 317 -29.21 -18.67 -20.29
C ALA A 317 -28.89 -20.15 -20.63
N THR A 318 -29.58 -20.71 -21.64
CA THR A 318 -29.34 -22.06 -22.20
C THR A 318 -29.19 -22.00 -23.74
N PRO A 319 -28.24 -22.70 -24.41
CA PRO A 319 -27.36 -23.76 -23.88
C PRO A 319 -25.84 -23.63 -24.19
N SER A 320 -25.05 -24.29 -23.32
CA SER A 320 -23.77 -25.01 -23.57
C SER A 320 -22.39 -24.35 -23.46
N SER A 321 -22.19 -23.05 -23.62
CA SER A 321 -20.82 -22.53 -23.85
C SER A 321 -20.32 -21.40 -22.94
N GLY A 322 -21.09 -20.90 -21.97
CA GLY A 322 -20.63 -19.77 -21.14
C GLY A 322 -20.19 -18.54 -21.96
N GLU A 323 -20.70 -18.41 -23.19
CA GLU A 323 -20.31 -17.39 -24.15
C GLU A 323 -21.03 -16.06 -23.90
N ASN A 324 -20.35 -14.94 -24.20
CA ASN A 324 -20.90 -13.57 -24.21
C ASN A 324 -21.16 -12.94 -22.84
N TRP A 325 -20.34 -13.26 -21.84
CA TRP A 325 -20.29 -12.47 -20.60
C TRP A 325 -19.72 -11.07 -20.92
N SER A 326 -20.13 -10.05 -20.18
CA SER A 326 -19.91 -8.65 -20.56
C SER A 326 -18.51 -8.12 -20.25
N ALA A 327 -17.92 -8.50 -19.11
CA ALA A 327 -16.57 -8.11 -18.69
C ALA A 327 -16.12 -8.93 -17.48
N GLY A 328 -14.84 -8.86 -17.12
CA GLY A 328 -14.31 -9.53 -15.94
C GLY A 328 -12.80 -9.75 -16.00
N TYR A 329 -12.25 -10.14 -14.87
CA TYR A 329 -10.82 -10.32 -14.64
C TYR A 329 -10.58 -11.67 -13.98
N PHE A 330 -9.53 -12.37 -14.39
CA PHE A 330 -9.19 -13.67 -13.84
C PHE A 330 -7.69 -13.89 -13.80
N ILE A 331 -7.24 -14.66 -12.81
CA ILE A 331 -5.86 -15.10 -12.70
C ILE A 331 -5.69 -16.49 -13.28
N VAL A 332 -4.49 -16.73 -13.80
CA VAL A 332 -3.96 -18.06 -14.07
C VAL A 332 -2.72 -18.22 -13.17
N PRO A 333 -2.79 -18.97 -12.05
CA PRO A 333 -1.68 -19.05 -11.10
C PRO A 333 -0.36 -19.47 -11.75
N GLY A 334 0.72 -18.79 -11.39
CA GLY A 334 2.03 -18.96 -12.01
C GLY A 334 2.16 -18.41 -13.44
N SER A 335 1.11 -17.80 -14.00
CA SER A 335 1.13 -17.15 -15.31
C SER A 335 0.91 -15.64 -15.14
N GLU A 336 -0.34 -15.18 -15.16
CA GLU A 336 -0.67 -13.76 -15.32
C GLU A 336 -2.13 -13.44 -14.90
N LEU A 337 -2.42 -12.14 -14.77
CA LEU A 337 -3.78 -11.60 -14.67
C LEU A 337 -4.31 -11.23 -16.07
N TYR A 338 -5.53 -11.65 -16.37
CA TYR A 338 -6.15 -11.44 -17.68
C TYR A 338 -7.48 -10.71 -17.57
N GLN A 339 -7.75 -9.86 -18.56
CA GLN A 339 -9.10 -9.37 -18.85
C GLN A 339 -9.78 -10.31 -19.86
N MET A 340 -11.03 -10.69 -19.56
CA MET A 340 -11.80 -11.59 -20.42
C MET A 340 -12.33 -10.88 -21.69
N ARG A 341 -12.70 -11.66 -22.70
CA ARG A 341 -13.40 -11.17 -23.90
C ARG A 341 -14.91 -11.03 -23.68
N THR A 342 -15.52 -10.11 -24.45
CA THR A 342 -16.97 -9.95 -24.55
C THR A 342 -17.65 -10.90 -25.55
N ASN A 343 -16.88 -11.66 -26.34
CA ASN A 343 -17.36 -12.43 -27.50
C ASN A 343 -16.89 -13.91 -27.54
N GLY A 344 -16.62 -14.51 -26.39
CA GLY A 344 -16.25 -15.93 -26.25
C GLY A 344 -16.67 -16.51 -24.89
N ALA A 345 -16.25 -17.74 -24.60
CA ALA A 345 -16.44 -18.33 -23.28
C ALA A 345 -15.71 -17.51 -22.21
N PHE A 346 -16.33 -17.30 -21.04
CA PHE A 346 -15.84 -16.41 -19.96
C PHE A 346 -14.44 -16.73 -19.39
N ILE A 347 -13.82 -17.85 -19.80
CA ILE A 347 -12.57 -18.44 -19.27
C ILE A 347 -11.61 -18.95 -20.36
N SER A 348 -11.83 -18.61 -21.63
CA SER A 348 -10.94 -19.05 -22.73
C SER A 348 -9.62 -18.27 -22.77
N THR A 349 -8.47 -18.94 -22.59
CA THR A 349 -7.11 -18.39 -22.86
C THR A 349 -6.55 -18.78 -24.24
N GLY A 350 -7.36 -19.33 -25.14
CA GLY A 350 -6.88 -19.67 -26.49
C GLY A 350 -6.54 -18.42 -27.31
N GLY A 351 -5.29 -17.95 -27.26
CA GLY A 351 -4.73 -16.88 -28.11
C GLY A 351 -5.27 -15.46 -27.95
N ASP A 352 -6.26 -15.22 -27.08
CA ASP A 352 -7.21 -14.12 -27.30
C ASP A 352 -7.77 -13.39 -26.06
N ALA A 353 -7.49 -13.84 -24.82
CA ALA A 353 -7.70 -13.03 -23.61
C ALA A 353 -6.64 -11.93 -23.54
N VAL A 354 -6.99 -10.76 -23.01
CA VAL A 354 -6.03 -9.64 -22.92
C VAL A 354 -5.19 -9.85 -21.68
N ASP A 355 -3.92 -10.16 -21.91
CA ASP A 355 -2.89 -10.13 -20.89
C ASP A 355 -2.76 -8.69 -20.38
N LEU A 356 -2.95 -8.50 -19.07
CA LEU A 356 -2.90 -7.17 -18.46
C LEU A 356 -1.48 -6.71 -18.11
N ASN A 357 -0.49 -7.59 -18.27
CA ASN A 357 0.88 -7.40 -17.80
C ASN A 357 0.88 -6.87 -16.36
N ALA A 358 0.32 -7.66 -15.43
CA ALA A 358 0.25 -7.27 -14.04
C ALA A 358 1.61 -7.43 -13.36
N ASP A 359 1.88 -6.56 -12.39
CA ASP A 359 3.00 -6.75 -11.47
C ASP A 359 2.71 -7.98 -10.63
N LYS A 360 3.69 -8.87 -10.51
CA LYS A 360 3.45 -10.18 -9.90
C LYS A 360 4.55 -10.65 -8.99
N THR A 361 4.13 -11.11 -7.82
CA THR A 361 4.99 -11.77 -6.84
C THR A 361 4.58 -13.24 -6.78
N ASN A 362 5.42 -14.11 -7.33
CA ASN A 362 5.13 -15.53 -7.49
C ASN A 362 6.11 -16.37 -6.67
N GLU A 363 5.72 -16.71 -5.44
CA GLU A 363 6.41 -17.68 -4.61
C GLU A 363 5.74 -19.05 -4.66
N GLY A 364 6.55 -20.10 -4.80
CA GLY A 364 6.08 -21.49 -4.79
C GLY A 364 5.49 -21.98 -6.12
N VAL A 365 4.94 -23.20 -6.08
CA VAL A 365 4.35 -23.89 -7.26
C VAL A 365 2.91 -24.28 -6.94
N PHE A 366 2.00 -23.93 -7.85
CA PHE A 366 0.59 -24.34 -7.79
C PHE A 366 0.48 -25.87 -7.91
N ARG A 367 -0.39 -26.48 -7.11
CA ARG A 367 -0.57 -27.94 -7.05
C ARG A 367 -2.05 -28.28 -7.15
N GLY A 368 -2.41 -29.08 -8.16
CA GLY A 368 -3.79 -29.55 -8.34
C GLY A 368 -4.27 -30.52 -7.26
N SER A 369 -3.37 -31.06 -6.43
CA SER A 369 -3.73 -31.91 -5.29
C SER A 369 -2.85 -31.60 -4.08
N HIS A 370 -3.45 -31.15 -2.97
CA HIS A 370 -2.72 -30.88 -1.73
C HIS A 370 -3.61 -31.05 -0.49
N THR A 371 -3.00 -31.19 0.69
CA THR A 371 -3.72 -31.33 1.98
C THR A 371 -4.08 -30.00 2.63
N GLU A 372 -3.62 -28.89 2.08
CA GLU A 372 -3.84 -27.55 2.60
C GLU A 372 -4.75 -26.79 1.64
N ASP A 373 -5.57 -25.93 2.20
CA ASP A 373 -6.49 -25.11 1.42
C ASP A 373 -5.76 -23.93 0.77
N TYR A 374 -6.22 -23.57 -0.41
CA TYR A 374 -5.90 -22.31 -1.05
C TYR A 374 -6.83 -21.21 -0.50
N ILE A 375 -6.27 -20.04 -0.23
CA ILE A 375 -7.03 -18.85 0.12
C ILE A 375 -6.97 -17.90 -1.07
N TYR A 376 -8.12 -17.63 -1.67
CA TYR A 376 -8.27 -16.71 -2.79
C TYR A 376 -8.88 -15.40 -2.33
N SER A 377 -8.33 -14.29 -2.81
CA SER A 377 -8.99 -13.00 -2.82
C SER A 377 -8.76 -12.25 -4.14
N MET A 378 -9.71 -11.40 -4.49
CA MET A 378 -9.56 -10.38 -5.53
C MET A 378 -10.27 -9.11 -5.08
N SER A 379 -9.54 -8.00 -5.11
CA SER A 379 -10.03 -6.65 -4.86
C SER A 379 -10.02 -5.88 -6.17
N ILE A 380 -11.11 -5.17 -6.45
CA ILE A 380 -11.27 -4.28 -7.60
C ILE A 380 -11.71 -2.93 -7.04
N THR A 381 -10.83 -1.94 -7.11
CA THR A 381 -11.10 -0.57 -6.68
C THR A 381 -11.42 0.26 -7.90
N ARG A 382 -12.47 1.07 -7.85
CA ARG A 382 -12.70 2.09 -8.87
C ARG A 382 -12.09 3.40 -8.39
N ASP A 383 -10.90 3.70 -8.87
CA ASP A 383 -10.12 4.90 -8.58
C ASP A 383 -10.62 6.13 -9.36
N SER A 384 -11.11 5.95 -10.60
CA SER A 384 -11.63 7.07 -11.40
C SER A 384 -12.90 6.79 -12.18
N ALA A 385 -13.35 7.79 -12.95
CA ALA A 385 -14.46 7.64 -13.89
C ALA A 385 -14.20 6.58 -14.97
N THR A 386 -12.93 6.26 -15.25
CA THR A 386 -12.51 5.41 -16.38
C THR A 386 -11.49 4.33 -16.02
N SER A 387 -11.02 4.24 -14.78
CA SER A 387 -10.02 3.25 -14.36
C SER A 387 -10.50 2.40 -13.20
N VAL A 388 -9.83 1.26 -13.02
CA VAL A 388 -9.87 0.44 -11.82
C VAL A 388 -8.47 -0.05 -11.46
N ASP A 389 -8.22 -0.26 -10.18
CA ASP A 389 -7.09 -1.03 -9.67
C ASP A 389 -7.54 -2.44 -9.31
N ILE A 390 -6.68 -3.42 -9.58
CA ILE A 390 -6.98 -4.83 -9.35
C ILE A 390 -5.83 -5.46 -8.57
N VAL A 391 -6.16 -6.06 -7.43
CA VAL A 391 -5.22 -6.91 -6.67
C VAL A 391 -5.85 -8.29 -6.54
N SER A 392 -5.17 -9.34 -7.01
CA SER A 392 -5.61 -10.72 -6.78
C SER A 392 -4.53 -11.53 -6.11
N ARG A 393 -4.92 -12.28 -5.08
CA ARG A 393 -4.03 -13.06 -4.24
C ARG A 393 -4.50 -14.50 -4.11
N LEU A 394 -3.55 -15.42 -4.18
CA LEU A 394 -3.77 -16.85 -3.94
C LEU A 394 -2.66 -17.40 -3.06
N THR A 395 -2.97 -17.77 -1.82
CA THR A 395 -1.98 -18.21 -0.82
C THR A 395 -2.26 -19.60 -0.26
N ARG A 396 -1.23 -20.17 0.39
CA ARG A 396 -1.32 -21.41 1.17
C ARG A 396 -0.34 -21.35 2.36
N ASN A 397 -0.84 -21.66 3.56
CA ASN A 397 -0.23 -21.22 4.84
C ASN A 397 1.08 -21.91 5.29
N GLU A 398 1.38 -23.16 4.93
CA GLU A 398 2.55 -23.86 5.54
C GLU A 398 3.73 -24.12 4.58
N SER A 399 3.59 -23.79 3.30
CA SER A 399 4.56 -24.16 2.26
C SER A 399 4.83 -23.00 1.30
N ALA A 400 5.42 -21.88 1.76
CA ALA A 400 5.93 -20.73 0.96
C ALA A 400 5.29 -20.63 -0.44
N TYR A 401 3.97 -20.45 -0.47
CA TYR A 401 3.19 -20.34 -1.70
C TYR A 401 2.30 -19.14 -1.61
N GLU A 402 2.60 -18.19 -2.48
CA GLU A 402 1.92 -16.92 -2.60
C GLU A 402 2.01 -16.48 -4.05
N GLN A 403 0.87 -16.15 -4.62
CA GLN A 403 0.79 -15.52 -5.93
C GLN A 403 -0.01 -14.24 -5.73
N VAL A 404 0.61 -13.10 -6.01
CA VAL A 404 -0.03 -11.79 -5.99
C VAL A 404 0.07 -11.21 -7.39
N TYR A 405 -1.02 -10.65 -7.89
CA TYR A 405 -1.11 -9.95 -9.17
C TYR A 405 -1.72 -8.59 -8.92
N THR A 406 -1.00 -7.53 -9.30
CA THR A 406 -1.42 -6.14 -9.13
C THR A 406 -1.49 -5.48 -10.50
N LYS A 407 -2.60 -4.84 -10.81
CA LYS A 407 -2.74 -3.99 -11.98
C LYS A 407 -3.38 -2.67 -11.59
N ASN A 408 -2.59 -1.61 -11.65
CA ASN A 408 -3.04 -0.26 -11.35
C ASN A 408 -3.53 0.45 -12.63
N ASN A 409 -4.43 1.42 -12.45
CA ASN A 409 -4.90 2.35 -13.47
C ASN A 409 -5.44 1.67 -14.73
N LEU A 410 -6.09 0.50 -14.59
CA LEU A 410 -6.64 -0.21 -15.74
C LEU A 410 -7.83 0.53 -16.32
N THR A 411 -7.63 1.15 -17.49
CA THR A 411 -8.73 1.80 -18.21
C THR A 411 -9.81 0.80 -18.58
N THR A 412 -11.04 1.02 -18.10
CA THR A 412 -12.19 0.16 -18.31
C THR A 412 -13.49 0.96 -18.38
N SER A 413 -14.50 0.39 -19.04
CA SER A 413 -15.87 0.92 -19.02
C SER A 413 -16.83 0.05 -18.21
N ASN A 414 -16.34 -0.99 -17.55
CA ASN A 414 -17.15 -1.91 -16.76
C ASN A 414 -16.83 -1.81 -15.28
N PHE A 415 -17.78 -1.27 -14.52
CA PHE A 415 -17.73 -1.15 -13.07
C PHE A 415 -18.76 -2.05 -12.37
N THR A 416 -19.48 -2.87 -13.15
CA THR A 416 -20.49 -3.79 -12.63
C THR A 416 -19.96 -5.22 -12.59
N PHE A 417 -20.21 -5.93 -11.49
CA PHE A 417 -19.80 -7.32 -11.26
C PHE A 417 -20.95 -8.11 -10.65
N THR A 418 -21.06 -9.37 -11.02
CA THR A 418 -22.25 -10.20 -10.72
C THR A 418 -21.91 -11.59 -10.21
N THR A 419 -20.66 -12.02 -10.36
CA THR A 419 -20.29 -13.44 -10.26
C THR A 419 -18.82 -13.61 -9.95
N MET A 420 -18.47 -14.71 -9.29
CA MET A 420 -17.11 -15.26 -9.25
C MET A 420 -17.08 -16.63 -9.93
N GLY A 421 -15.93 -17.08 -10.40
CA GLY A 421 -15.82 -18.41 -11.01
C GLY A 421 -14.54 -18.65 -11.79
N GLY A 422 -14.51 -19.72 -12.56
CA GLY A 422 -13.31 -20.09 -13.29
C GLY A 422 -13.40 -21.44 -14.00
N SER A 423 -12.24 -22.07 -14.17
CA SER A 423 -12.10 -23.35 -14.86
C SER A 423 -11.10 -24.26 -14.17
N PHE A 424 -11.42 -25.56 -14.07
CA PHE A 424 -10.46 -26.62 -13.77
C PHE A 424 -10.02 -27.25 -15.10
N GLY A 425 -9.19 -26.58 -15.89
CA GLY A 425 -8.90 -26.94 -17.29
C GLY A 425 -8.47 -28.40 -17.49
N GLY A 426 -8.69 -28.93 -18.69
CA GLY A 426 -8.72 -30.39 -18.96
C GLY A 426 -7.37 -31.13 -18.97
N SER A 427 -6.30 -30.52 -18.46
CA SER A 427 -5.04 -31.23 -18.16
C SER A 427 -4.70 -31.19 -16.67
N LEU A 428 -5.57 -30.63 -15.82
CA LEU A 428 -5.38 -30.57 -14.38
C LEU A 428 -5.61 -31.94 -13.75
N ASN A 429 -6.42 -32.80 -14.39
CA ASN A 429 -6.81 -34.14 -13.93
C ASN A 429 -7.49 -34.05 -12.55
N LEU A 430 -8.40 -33.06 -12.40
CA LEU A 430 -8.96 -32.72 -11.10
C LEU A 430 -10.02 -33.74 -10.65
N ASP A 431 -9.87 -34.34 -9.48
CA ASP A 431 -10.89 -35.27 -8.92
C ASP A 431 -12.03 -34.48 -8.27
N GLN A 432 -11.68 -33.49 -7.43
CA GLN A 432 -12.66 -32.65 -6.73
C GLN A 432 -12.07 -31.30 -6.31
N ALA A 433 -12.89 -30.25 -6.41
CA ALA A 433 -12.71 -28.95 -5.78
C ALA A 433 -13.85 -28.67 -4.80
N THR A 434 -13.52 -28.26 -3.58
CA THR A 434 -14.50 -27.81 -2.58
C THR A 434 -14.23 -26.37 -2.22
N TYR A 435 -15.25 -25.53 -2.26
CA TYR A 435 -15.17 -24.15 -1.80
C TYR A 435 -15.73 -24.05 -0.39
N SER A 436 -15.24 -23.08 0.36
CA SER A 436 -15.88 -22.61 1.58
C SER A 436 -15.69 -21.11 1.76
N ASN A 437 -16.64 -20.48 2.43
CA ASN A 437 -16.64 -19.03 2.66
C ASN A 437 -16.50 -18.23 1.36
N ALA A 438 -17.15 -18.68 0.29
CA ALA A 438 -17.18 -17.91 -0.95
C ALA A 438 -18.09 -16.70 -0.77
N ARG A 439 -17.51 -15.50 -0.74
CA ARG A 439 -18.19 -14.26 -0.34
C ARG A 439 -17.73 -13.06 -1.16
N TYR A 440 -18.55 -12.01 -1.17
CA TYR A 440 -18.20 -10.70 -1.69
C TYR A 440 -18.61 -9.60 -0.72
N GLN A 441 -17.90 -8.48 -0.77
CA GLN A 441 -18.19 -7.28 0.01
C GLN A 441 -17.85 -6.04 -0.82
N VAL A 442 -18.61 -4.97 -0.60
CA VAL A 442 -18.28 -3.64 -1.12
C VAL A 442 -17.95 -2.78 0.09
N SER A 443 -16.82 -2.10 0.04
CA SER A 443 -16.48 -1.06 0.99
C SER A 443 -16.25 0.23 0.23
N SER A 444 -16.34 1.38 0.90
CA SER A 444 -15.52 2.50 0.49
C SER A 444 -14.07 1.99 0.46
N ALA A 445 -13.36 2.27 -0.63
CA ALA A 445 -11.93 2.07 -0.65
C ALA A 445 -11.37 2.78 0.59
N PRO A 446 -10.29 2.26 1.22
CA PRO A 446 -9.52 3.10 2.11
C PRO A 446 -9.11 4.31 1.28
N GLU A 447 -9.81 5.43 1.47
CA GLU A 447 -9.26 6.72 1.10
C GLU A 447 -7.99 6.85 1.94
N PRO A 448 -6.83 7.13 1.33
CA PRO A 448 -5.80 7.83 2.07
C PRO A 448 -6.39 9.22 2.32
N GLU A 449 -7.17 9.34 3.40
CA GLU A 449 -7.61 10.64 3.86
C GLU A 449 -6.34 11.43 4.24
N PRO A 450 -6.25 12.73 3.92
CA PRO A 450 -5.23 13.60 4.47
C PRO A 450 -5.40 13.66 6.01
N GLY A 451 -4.75 12.72 6.72
CA GLY A 451 -4.85 12.59 8.18
C GLY A 451 -4.93 11.16 8.75
N SER A 452 -4.60 10.10 8.02
CA SER A 452 -4.31 8.79 8.67
C SER A 452 -3.20 8.94 9.73
N GLU A 453 -3.23 8.08 10.77
CA GLU A 453 -2.15 7.97 11.77
C GLU A 453 -0.79 8.01 11.05
N ASP A 454 0.14 8.81 11.58
CA ASP A 454 1.54 8.97 11.16
C ASP A 454 2.32 8.76 12.46
N SER A 455 2.60 7.48 12.75
CA SER A 455 2.99 6.95 14.05
C SER A 455 4.40 7.43 14.47
N ASP A 456 5.24 7.79 13.50
CA ASP A 456 6.57 8.35 13.72
C ASP A 456 6.69 9.86 13.42
N GLU A 457 5.61 10.49 12.96
CA GLU A 457 5.48 11.91 12.65
C GLU A 457 6.39 12.39 11.50
N ASP A 458 6.66 11.53 10.52
CA ASP A 458 7.56 11.82 9.40
C ASP A 458 6.88 12.50 8.19
N GLY A 459 5.54 12.57 8.22
CA GLY A 459 4.71 13.20 7.21
C GLY A 459 4.13 12.23 6.18
N MET A 460 4.52 10.96 6.22
CA MET A 460 3.84 9.86 5.52
C MET A 460 2.85 9.19 6.48
N PRO A 461 1.65 8.81 6.03
CA PRO A 461 0.76 8.09 6.91
C PRO A 461 1.08 6.60 7.00
N ASP A 462 0.81 5.98 8.17
CA ASP A 462 0.97 4.54 8.44
C ASP A 462 0.37 3.67 7.34
N THR A 463 -0.77 4.09 6.78
CA THR A 463 -1.45 3.34 5.71
C THR A 463 -0.67 3.33 4.40
N TYR A 464 -0.02 4.44 4.06
CA TYR A 464 0.90 4.55 2.92
C TYR A 464 2.14 3.70 3.19
N GLU A 465 2.71 3.82 4.39
CA GLU A 465 3.87 3.05 4.80
C GLU A 465 3.60 1.53 4.74
N PHE A 466 2.47 1.06 5.25
CA PHE A 466 2.07 -0.34 5.15
C PHE A 466 1.87 -0.80 3.70
N LEU A 467 1.34 0.06 2.82
CA LEU A 467 1.09 -0.28 1.42
C LEU A 467 2.40 -0.56 0.68
N PHE A 468 3.44 0.21 0.98
CA PHE A 468 4.74 0.13 0.32
C PHE A 468 5.80 -0.66 1.11
N GLY A 469 5.43 -1.17 2.29
CA GLY A 469 6.26 -2.05 3.10
C GLY A 469 7.29 -1.33 3.97
N PHE A 470 7.05 -0.05 4.27
CA PHE A 470 7.75 0.73 5.28
C PHE A 470 7.26 0.37 6.69
N ASP A 471 8.00 0.82 7.70
CA ASP A 471 7.73 0.53 9.11
C ASP A 471 7.16 1.79 9.77
N PRO A 472 5.85 1.85 10.10
CA PRO A 472 5.19 3.06 10.63
C PRO A 472 5.76 3.63 11.93
N ASP A 473 6.67 2.90 12.57
CA ASP A 473 7.37 3.35 13.78
C ASP A 473 8.76 3.97 13.46
N VAL A 474 9.11 4.20 12.19
CA VAL A 474 10.46 4.56 11.72
C VAL A 474 10.45 5.67 10.66
N ASP A 475 10.77 6.90 11.11
CA ASP A 475 10.93 8.08 10.23
C ASP A 475 11.90 7.79 9.07
N ASP A 476 11.31 7.45 7.93
CA ASP A 476 11.98 7.08 6.70
C ASP A 476 11.50 7.91 5.50
N ALA A 477 10.62 8.90 5.73
CA ALA A 477 10.17 9.91 4.79
C ALA A 477 11.29 10.54 3.95
N ALA A 478 12.46 10.77 4.55
CA ALA A 478 13.62 11.35 3.86
C ALA A 478 14.54 10.32 3.17
N SER A 479 14.22 9.03 3.29
CA SER A 479 14.88 7.94 2.57
C SER A 479 14.29 7.81 1.17
N SER A 480 15.06 7.21 0.26
CA SER A 480 14.59 6.78 -1.06
C SER A 480 14.61 5.27 -1.06
N ALA A 481 13.43 4.65 -1.17
CA ALA A 481 13.29 3.19 -1.12
C ALA A 481 13.63 2.51 -2.45
N ASP A 482 13.70 3.26 -3.55
CA ASP A 482 14.11 2.76 -4.86
C ASP A 482 15.49 3.27 -5.34
N SER A 483 15.64 3.61 -6.62
CA SER A 483 16.90 4.00 -7.25
C SER A 483 16.84 5.31 -8.03
N ASP A 484 15.79 6.09 -7.85
CA ASP A 484 15.68 7.47 -8.32
C ASP A 484 16.22 8.47 -7.27
N ALA A 485 15.84 9.75 -7.36
CA ALA A 485 16.25 10.78 -6.40
C ALA A 485 15.10 11.38 -5.58
N LEU A 486 13.88 10.83 -5.67
CA LEU A 486 12.76 11.20 -4.83
C LEU A 486 12.86 10.47 -3.49
N SER A 487 12.41 11.15 -2.44
CA SER A 487 12.21 10.54 -1.13
C SER A 487 10.81 9.93 -1.01
N ASN A 488 10.64 8.96 -0.13
CA ASN A 488 9.36 8.27 0.10
C ASN A 488 8.20 9.27 0.30
N LEU A 489 8.47 10.40 0.96
CA LEU A 489 7.52 11.49 1.18
C LEU A 489 7.27 12.35 -0.07
N GLU A 490 8.28 12.62 -0.89
CA GLU A 490 8.08 13.34 -2.15
C GLU A 490 7.22 12.53 -3.13
N GLU A 491 7.36 11.21 -3.12
CA GLU A 491 6.56 10.29 -3.93
C GLU A 491 5.12 10.22 -3.42
N TYR A 492 4.94 10.21 -2.09
CA TYR A 492 3.61 10.32 -1.45
C TYR A 492 2.90 11.63 -1.79
N LEU A 493 3.65 12.73 -1.85
CA LEU A 493 3.10 14.06 -2.12
C LEU A 493 2.90 14.36 -3.60
N GLY A 494 3.48 13.56 -4.50
CA GLY A 494 3.39 13.76 -5.94
C GLY A 494 4.06 15.04 -6.45
N ALA A 495 3.90 15.31 -7.74
CA ALA A 495 4.57 16.41 -8.45
C ALA A 495 4.13 17.81 -7.98
N ASP A 496 2.88 17.96 -7.52
CA ASP A 496 2.34 19.22 -7.03
C ASP A 496 2.61 19.48 -5.53
N GLY A 497 3.18 18.50 -4.84
CA GLY A 497 3.52 18.55 -3.41
C GLY A 497 2.31 18.44 -2.49
N VAL A 498 1.18 17.96 -3.00
CA VAL A 498 -0.07 17.72 -2.27
C VAL A 498 -0.47 16.26 -2.47
N ALA A 499 -0.41 15.48 -1.40
CA ALA A 499 -0.88 14.10 -1.43
C ALA A 499 -2.38 14.01 -1.79
N ASN A 500 -2.73 12.89 -2.42
CA ASN A 500 -4.07 12.49 -2.84
C ASN A 500 -4.68 13.38 -3.92
N THR A 501 -3.86 13.90 -4.83
CA THR A 501 -4.31 14.60 -6.04
C THR A 501 -4.30 13.73 -7.29
N GLY A 502 -3.74 12.51 -7.20
CA GLY A 502 -3.67 11.55 -8.29
C GLY A 502 -2.44 11.71 -9.18
N ASP A 503 -1.42 12.41 -8.71
CA ASP A 503 -0.11 12.58 -9.34
C ASP A 503 1.03 11.95 -8.52
N GLU A 504 0.69 11.13 -7.51
CA GLU A 504 1.64 10.42 -6.65
C GLU A 504 2.39 9.34 -7.43
N THR A 505 3.64 9.10 -7.08
CA THR A 505 4.49 8.07 -7.69
C THR A 505 4.69 6.89 -6.74
N SER A 506 5.21 5.79 -7.24
CA SER A 506 5.41 4.57 -6.46
C SER A 506 6.77 4.57 -5.76
N PRO A 507 6.84 4.64 -4.42
CA PRO A 507 8.10 4.74 -3.66
C PRO A 507 9.04 3.53 -3.73
N VAL A 508 8.61 2.48 -4.42
CA VAL A 508 9.39 1.25 -4.63
C VAL A 508 9.73 1.02 -6.10
N LEU A 509 9.39 1.96 -6.99
CA LEU A 509 9.60 1.88 -8.43
C LEU A 509 10.14 3.20 -8.95
N ALA A 510 11.43 3.20 -9.32
CA ALA A 510 12.11 4.41 -9.82
C ALA A 510 11.51 5.00 -11.11
N ASP A 511 10.56 4.31 -11.74
CA ASP A 511 9.90 4.61 -13.02
C ASP A 511 8.48 4.04 -12.89
N THR A 512 7.55 4.86 -12.41
CA THR A 512 6.22 4.43 -11.98
C THR A 512 5.36 3.93 -13.15
N ASP A 513 5.50 4.54 -14.33
CA ASP A 513 4.73 4.18 -15.51
C ASP A 513 5.45 3.17 -16.44
N GLY A 514 6.74 2.92 -16.20
CA GLY A 514 7.56 1.94 -16.87
C GLY A 514 7.99 2.33 -18.28
N ASP A 515 8.02 3.62 -18.63
CA ASP A 515 8.40 4.11 -19.96
C ASP A 515 9.92 4.23 -20.18
N GLY A 516 10.70 4.11 -19.09
CA GLY A 516 12.16 4.16 -19.06
C GLY A 516 12.75 5.51 -18.67
N VAL A 517 11.94 6.46 -18.21
CA VAL A 517 12.35 7.71 -17.53
C VAL A 517 12.05 7.55 -16.03
N ASP A 518 12.93 8.06 -15.16
CA ASP A 518 12.72 7.92 -13.72
C ASP A 518 11.78 9.04 -13.23
N ASP A 519 10.99 8.80 -12.18
CA ASP A 519 9.97 9.74 -11.69
C ASP A 519 10.57 11.11 -11.32
N ASP A 520 11.74 11.11 -10.67
CA ASP A 520 12.51 12.32 -10.33
C ASP A 520 12.80 13.22 -11.53
N ASP A 521 13.14 12.61 -12.67
CA ASP A 521 13.45 13.31 -13.90
C ASP A 521 12.20 13.94 -14.52
N GLU A 522 11.08 13.23 -14.47
CA GLU A 522 9.81 13.67 -15.05
C GLU A 522 9.22 14.86 -14.29
N ILE A 523 9.17 14.76 -12.96
CA ILE A 523 8.76 15.88 -12.10
C ILE A 523 9.68 17.08 -12.35
N THR A 524 11.00 16.86 -12.48
CA THR A 524 11.95 17.94 -12.80
C THR A 524 11.75 18.52 -14.20
N ALA A 525 11.37 17.70 -15.17
CA ALA A 525 11.04 18.11 -16.53
C ALA A 525 9.66 18.79 -16.63
N GLY A 526 8.83 18.66 -15.60
CA GLY A 526 7.43 19.10 -15.61
C GLY A 526 6.55 18.21 -16.50
N THR A 527 6.94 16.94 -16.69
CA THR A 527 6.12 15.90 -17.31
C THR A 527 5.34 15.13 -16.24
N ASP A 528 4.47 14.21 -16.66
CA ASP A 528 3.57 13.47 -15.79
C ASP A 528 4.18 12.08 -15.55
N PRO A 529 4.69 11.77 -14.33
CA PRO A 529 5.40 10.52 -14.02
C PRO A 529 4.49 9.27 -14.00
N ASN A 530 3.18 9.45 -14.11
CA ASN A 530 2.20 8.37 -14.14
C ASN A 530 1.69 8.07 -15.57
N SER A 531 2.28 8.67 -16.60
CA SER A 531 1.78 8.62 -17.96
C SER A 531 2.86 8.18 -18.95
N PRO A 532 2.80 6.92 -19.44
CA PRO A 532 3.84 6.37 -20.33
C PRO A 532 3.82 7.00 -21.74
N GLU A 533 2.79 7.79 -22.01
CA GLU A 533 2.84 8.83 -23.01
C GLU A 533 3.15 10.13 -22.26
N ALA A 534 4.41 10.31 -21.86
CA ALA A 534 4.85 11.52 -21.18
C ALA A 534 4.23 12.72 -21.90
N GLY A 535 3.94 13.77 -21.15
CA GLY A 535 3.74 15.12 -21.66
C GLY A 535 4.98 15.65 -22.40
N SER A 536 5.46 14.92 -23.40
CA SER A 536 6.00 15.39 -24.66
C SER A 536 7.50 15.70 -24.66
N ALA A 537 8.33 14.95 -23.92
CA ALA A 537 9.79 15.02 -24.04
C ALA A 537 10.36 14.06 -25.12
N ASP A 538 10.74 14.56 -26.31
CA ASP A 538 11.45 13.73 -27.29
C ASP A 538 12.92 13.57 -26.87
N ARG A 539 13.35 12.36 -26.53
CA ARG A 539 14.77 12.06 -26.31
C ARG A 539 15.58 12.36 -27.57
N LEU A 540 16.40 13.41 -27.54
CA LEU A 540 17.21 13.79 -28.70
C LEU A 540 18.39 12.85 -28.87
N PHE A 541 19.12 12.60 -27.79
CA PHE A 541 20.25 11.66 -27.75
C PHE A 541 20.69 11.36 -26.32
N GLY A 542 21.36 10.23 -26.15
CA GLY A 542 22.14 9.89 -24.97
C GLY A 542 23.60 9.60 -25.33
N VAL A 543 24.50 9.88 -24.40
CA VAL A 543 25.96 9.76 -24.54
C VAL A 543 26.53 8.97 -23.38
N ASP A 544 27.30 7.94 -23.70
CA ASP A 544 28.18 7.23 -22.77
C ASP A 544 29.66 7.48 -23.13
N PHE A 545 30.54 7.41 -22.15
CA PHE A 545 31.99 7.53 -22.39
C PHE A 545 32.64 6.17 -22.44
N ASN A 546 33.46 5.95 -23.47
CA ASN A 546 34.29 4.76 -23.52
C ASN A 546 35.70 5.09 -23.99
N ARG A 547 36.65 4.30 -23.51
CA ARG A 547 38.01 4.34 -24.04
C ARG A 547 38.02 4.04 -25.55
N SER A 548 37.26 3.02 -25.98
CA SER A 548 37.20 2.56 -27.36
C SER A 548 35.77 2.33 -27.88
N ASP A 549 35.55 2.45 -29.19
CA ASP A 549 34.25 2.13 -29.84
C ASP A 549 34.00 0.60 -29.98
N ALA A 550 34.54 -0.23 -29.08
CA ALA A 550 34.43 -1.69 -29.19
C ALA A 550 33.04 -2.18 -28.73
N TYR A 551 32.40 -3.02 -29.56
CA TYR A 551 31.06 -3.61 -29.37
C TYR A 551 30.83 -4.46 -28.09
N ALA A 552 31.80 -4.53 -27.17
CA ALA A 552 31.75 -5.37 -25.97
C ALA A 552 31.68 -4.57 -24.65
N SER A 553 31.44 -3.26 -24.73
CA SER A 553 31.11 -2.46 -23.55
C SER A 553 29.68 -2.77 -23.10
N PRO A 554 29.39 -2.85 -21.79
CA PRO A 554 28.02 -2.94 -21.27
C PRO A 554 27.26 -1.61 -21.41
N SER A 555 27.53 -0.85 -22.48
CA SER A 555 26.69 0.28 -22.85
C SER A 555 25.28 -0.27 -22.99
N GLN A 556 24.34 0.23 -22.17
CA GLN A 556 22.93 -0.01 -22.43
C GLN A 556 22.69 0.32 -23.90
N SER A 557 22.01 -0.58 -24.62
CA SER A 557 21.90 -0.58 -26.09
C SER A 557 21.34 0.70 -26.74
N LEU A 558 21.01 1.70 -25.91
CA LEU A 558 20.35 2.94 -26.22
C LEU A 558 21.32 4.15 -26.33
N PHE A 559 22.57 4.08 -25.85
CA PHE A 559 23.51 5.21 -25.84
C PHE A 559 24.43 5.35 -27.07
N ARG A 560 24.99 6.56 -27.28
CA ARG A 560 25.99 6.85 -28.32
C ARG A 560 27.36 7.15 -27.68
N THR A 561 28.33 6.27 -27.96
CA THR A 561 29.66 6.33 -27.33
C THR A 561 30.58 7.47 -27.79
N ILE A 562 31.00 8.36 -26.90
CA ILE A 562 32.15 9.23 -27.16
C ILE A 562 33.43 8.46 -26.79
N ALA A 563 34.16 8.03 -27.82
CA ALA A 563 35.47 7.40 -27.68
C ALA A 563 36.58 8.15 -28.42
N GLY A 564 37.82 7.79 -28.14
CA GLY A 564 38.98 8.40 -28.79
C GLY A 564 40.29 8.33 -28.00
N SER A 565 40.34 7.57 -26.91
CA SER A 565 41.56 7.32 -26.13
C SER A 565 41.98 5.87 -26.32
N THR A 566 43.07 5.59 -27.02
CA THR A 566 43.59 4.22 -27.09
C THR A 566 44.41 3.85 -25.86
N ASP A 567 45.13 4.83 -25.29
CA ASP A 567 45.93 4.72 -24.08
C ASP A 567 45.94 6.05 -23.30
N GLN A 568 46.48 6.06 -22.07
CA GLN A 568 46.45 7.28 -21.25
C GLN A 568 47.27 8.43 -21.88
N ALA A 569 48.28 8.12 -22.68
CA ALA A 569 49.11 9.12 -23.34
C ALA A 569 48.34 9.84 -24.47
N SER A 570 47.43 9.14 -25.13
CA SER A 570 46.60 9.60 -26.25
C SER A 570 45.44 10.51 -25.85
N ASN A 571 45.21 10.70 -24.55
CA ASN A 571 44.11 11.53 -24.08
C ASN A 571 44.16 12.96 -24.63
N ALA A 572 43.00 13.54 -24.91
CA ALA A 572 42.80 14.91 -25.38
C ALA A 572 42.11 15.74 -24.30
N ASN A 573 42.20 17.06 -24.41
CA ASN A 573 41.47 18.01 -23.56
C ASN A 573 40.02 18.22 -24.02
N SER A 574 39.64 17.68 -25.18
CA SER A 574 38.32 17.80 -25.76
C SER A 574 38.03 16.61 -26.67
N TYR A 575 36.80 16.11 -26.59
CA TYR A 575 36.25 15.07 -27.45
C TYR A 575 34.92 15.54 -28.02
N ALA A 576 34.73 15.35 -29.32
CA ALA A 576 33.51 15.74 -30.00
C ALA A 576 32.91 14.56 -30.77
N LYS A 577 31.59 14.44 -30.75
CA LYS A 577 30.83 13.46 -31.52
C LYS A 577 29.63 14.12 -32.18
N THR A 578 29.40 13.74 -33.43
CA THR A 578 28.20 14.12 -34.17
C THR A 578 27.15 13.03 -34.01
N ILE A 579 25.95 13.41 -33.57
CA ILE A 579 24.81 12.53 -33.36
C ILE A 579 23.64 13.10 -34.17
N GLY A 580 23.32 12.47 -35.30
CA GLY A 580 22.37 13.06 -36.25
C GLY A 580 22.86 14.44 -36.73
N SER A 581 22.04 15.48 -36.50
CA SER A 581 22.40 16.88 -36.78
C SER A 581 23.15 17.59 -35.65
N TYR A 582 23.19 16.99 -34.47
CA TYR A 582 23.75 17.60 -33.26
C TYR A 582 25.24 17.32 -33.16
N THR A 583 25.99 18.27 -32.58
CA THR A 583 27.40 18.02 -32.22
C THR A 583 27.55 18.23 -30.73
N VAL A 584 27.96 17.17 -30.05
CA VAL A 584 28.24 17.14 -28.62
C VAL A 584 29.75 17.18 -28.45
N THR A 585 30.24 18.14 -27.67
CA THR A 585 31.65 18.29 -27.33
C THR A 585 31.79 18.31 -25.82
N VAL A 586 32.66 17.45 -25.30
CA VAL A 586 33.00 17.43 -23.88
C VAL A 586 34.45 17.85 -23.74
N SER A 587 34.71 18.77 -22.82
CA SER A 587 36.01 19.40 -22.68
C SER A 587 36.29 19.77 -21.23
N GLN A 588 37.56 19.97 -20.93
CA GLN A 588 37.95 20.67 -19.72
C GLN A 588 38.07 22.18 -20.03
N PRO A 589 37.70 23.09 -19.11
CA PRO A 589 37.86 24.53 -19.32
C PRO A 589 39.33 24.95 -19.54
N ASP A 590 40.27 24.19 -18.98
CA ASP A 590 41.71 24.36 -19.12
C ASP A 590 42.31 23.47 -20.24
N SER A 591 43.54 23.75 -20.68
CA SER A 591 44.24 22.95 -21.69
C SER A 591 44.73 21.57 -21.21
N GLU A 592 44.32 21.11 -20.02
CA GLU A 592 44.67 19.80 -19.48
C GLU A 592 43.86 18.68 -20.14
N LYS A 593 44.43 17.48 -20.22
CA LYS A 593 43.81 16.33 -20.87
C LYS A 593 42.77 15.71 -19.94
N LEU A 594 41.60 15.37 -20.47
CA LEU A 594 40.62 14.54 -19.76
C LEU A 594 41.22 13.14 -19.51
N GLU A 595 40.94 12.53 -18.36
CA GLU A 595 41.32 11.15 -18.09
C GLU A 595 40.19 10.17 -18.47
N PHE A 596 40.53 8.98 -18.96
CA PHE A 596 39.57 7.88 -19.19
C PHE A 596 39.94 6.70 -18.29
N ARG A 597 38.99 6.21 -17.50
CA ARG A 597 39.15 5.13 -16.51
C ARG A 597 37.89 4.26 -16.49
N GLY A 598 38.04 2.96 -16.19
CA GLY A 598 36.96 1.97 -16.19
C GLY A 598 37.48 0.55 -16.48
N ALA A 599 36.67 -0.47 -16.18
CA ALA A 599 37.10 -1.87 -16.12
C ALA A 599 37.19 -2.60 -17.48
N ASN A 600 36.77 -1.97 -18.59
CA ASN A 600 36.71 -2.61 -19.92
C ASN A 600 38.09 -3.00 -20.50
N SER A 601 39.18 -2.67 -19.82
CA SER A 601 40.54 -3.07 -20.21
C SER A 601 41.35 -3.80 -19.13
N ASP A 602 40.74 -4.14 -17.98
CA ASP A 602 41.37 -4.93 -16.91
C ASP A 602 40.59 -6.23 -16.66
N SER A 603 40.97 -7.29 -17.36
CA SER A 603 40.35 -8.63 -17.28
C SER A 603 40.55 -9.37 -15.95
N THR A 604 41.13 -8.73 -14.93
CA THR A 604 41.46 -9.37 -13.64
C THR A 604 40.47 -9.06 -12.52
N ARG A 605 39.45 -8.24 -12.77
CA ARG A 605 38.46 -7.80 -11.77
C ARG A 605 37.13 -8.54 -11.96
N ALA A 606 36.60 -9.11 -10.86
CA ALA A 606 35.33 -9.83 -10.85
C ALA A 606 34.14 -8.84 -10.94
N ILE A 607 33.07 -9.27 -11.60
CA ILE A 607 31.81 -8.53 -11.79
C ILE A 607 30.83 -8.91 -10.65
N PRO A 608 30.45 -7.99 -9.76
CA PRO A 608 29.31 -8.14 -8.86
C PRO A 608 28.11 -7.34 -9.42
N GLY A 609 26.95 -7.97 -9.64
CA GLY A 609 25.69 -7.20 -9.75
C GLY A 609 24.63 -7.59 -10.79
N GLY A 610 24.87 -8.47 -11.76
CA GLY A 610 23.83 -8.86 -12.73
C GLY A 610 23.34 -7.72 -13.66
N ASP A 611 22.31 -8.00 -14.46
CA ASP A 611 21.90 -7.19 -15.63
C ASP A 611 21.22 -5.85 -15.30
N VAL A 612 20.96 -5.57 -14.01
CA VAL A 612 20.31 -4.33 -13.51
C VAL A 612 21.28 -3.38 -12.80
N SER A 613 22.56 -3.74 -12.70
CA SER A 613 23.53 -2.91 -11.98
C SER A 613 24.15 -1.84 -12.85
N CYS A 614 23.91 -0.57 -12.54
CA CYS A 614 24.64 0.56 -13.12
C CYS A 614 26.00 0.78 -12.41
N SER A 615 26.62 -0.28 -11.86
CA SER A 615 27.85 -0.20 -11.05
C SER A 615 29.05 0.38 -11.83
N PHE A 616 29.87 1.17 -11.12
CA PHE A 616 31.23 1.61 -11.50
C PHE A 616 32.15 0.49 -12.04
N LEU A 617 31.80 -0.78 -11.82
CA LEU A 617 32.62 -1.93 -12.23
C LEU A 617 32.42 -2.34 -13.70
N VAL A 618 31.46 -1.76 -14.42
CA VAL A 618 31.16 -2.16 -15.81
C VAL A 618 31.32 -1.01 -16.83
N SER A 619 31.29 0.26 -16.46
CA SER A 619 31.37 1.40 -17.39
C SER A 619 32.70 2.17 -17.36
N ASP A 620 33.09 2.71 -18.51
CA ASP A 620 34.19 3.66 -18.64
C ASP A 620 33.67 5.09 -18.37
N PHE A 621 34.49 5.97 -17.83
CA PHE A 621 34.13 7.36 -17.53
C PHE A 621 35.23 8.34 -17.95
N ILE A 622 34.83 9.60 -18.10
CA ILE A 622 35.78 10.72 -18.18
C ILE A 622 36.00 11.36 -16.81
N ALA A 623 37.19 11.89 -16.59
CA ALA A 623 37.56 12.52 -15.34
C ALA A 623 38.40 13.79 -15.53
N THR A 624 38.27 14.70 -14.57
CA THR A 624 39.12 15.89 -14.40
C THR A 624 39.71 15.92 -13.00
N ARG A 625 40.92 16.47 -12.88
CA ARG A 625 41.57 16.75 -11.57
C ARG A 625 41.29 18.15 -11.04
N LYS A 626 40.57 18.96 -11.83
CA LYS A 626 40.31 20.38 -11.56
C LYS A 626 38.87 20.65 -11.17
N GLY A 627 38.05 19.61 -11.05
CA GLY A 627 36.67 19.73 -10.62
C GLY A 627 35.70 20.11 -11.72
N SER A 628 36.19 20.55 -12.88
CA SER A 628 35.31 21.08 -13.93
C SER A 628 35.26 20.25 -15.21
N ILE A 629 34.05 19.96 -15.69
CA ILE A 629 33.76 19.37 -17.01
C ILE A 629 32.79 20.29 -17.74
N ARG A 630 33.10 20.64 -18.99
CA ARG A 630 32.24 21.43 -19.87
C ARG A 630 31.62 20.55 -20.94
N VAL A 631 30.29 20.55 -21.02
CA VAL A 631 29.52 19.94 -22.10
C VAL A 631 28.98 21.04 -23.01
N THR A 632 29.29 20.96 -24.30
CA THR A 632 28.88 21.91 -25.33
C THR A 632 28.08 21.19 -26.40
N MET A 633 26.88 21.67 -26.70
CA MET A 633 25.97 21.06 -27.65
C MET A 633 25.59 22.07 -28.73
N ALA A 634 25.95 21.79 -29.98
CA ALA A 634 25.67 22.64 -31.13
C ALA A 634 24.52 22.10 -31.98
N ASN A 635 23.85 23.02 -32.68
CA ASN A 635 22.71 22.77 -33.57
C ASN A 635 21.43 22.30 -32.85
N LEU A 636 21.24 22.73 -31.59
CA LEU A 636 19.98 22.54 -30.89
C LEU A 636 18.94 23.57 -31.36
N PRO A 637 17.68 23.17 -31.66
CA PRO A 637 16.61 24.11 -31.97
C PRO A 637 16.25 25.01 -30.76
N ALA A 638 15.40 26.01 -30.98
CA ALA A 638 14.79 26.74 -29.88
C ALA A 638 13.78 25.82 -29.18
N GLY A 639 13.78 25.81 -27.84
CA GLY A 639 12.89 24.98 -27.05
C GLY A 639 13.32 24.90 -25.60
N ASP A 640 12.50 24.19 -24.82
CA ASP A 640 12.80 23.82 -23.45
C ASP A 640 13.38 22.42 -23.43
N TYR A 641 14.41 22.22 -22.60
CA TYR A 641 15.20 21.00 -22.60
C TYR A 641 15.32 20.47 -21.18
N PHE A 642 15.31 19.14 -21.07
CA PHE A 642 15.70 18.44 -19.86
C PHE A 642 17.03 17.71 -20.11
N PHE A 643 17.97 17.88 -19.19
CA PHE A 643 19.27 17.19 -19.19
C PHE A 643 19.36 16.28 -17.98
N ARG A 644 19.79 15.05 -18.20
CA ARG A 644 20.04 14.06 -17.15
C ARG A 644 21.48 13.55 -17.22
N SER A 645 22.21 13.50 -16.11
CA SER A 645 23.51 12.82 -16.03
C SER A 645 23.39 11.38 -15.57
N TYR A 646 24.28 10.53 -16.07
CA TYR A 646 24.53 9.20 -15.52
C TYR A 646 25.85 9.22 -14.75
N HIS A 647 25.75 8.84 -13.47
CA HIS A 647 26.83 8.71 -12.50
C HIS A 647 27.83 9.87 -12.48
N LEU A 648 27.61 10.79 -11.56
CA LEU A 648 28.45 11.94 -11.30
C LEU A 648 29.08 11.78 -9.92
N ASP A 649 30.41 11.87 -9.79
CA ASP A 649 31.07 11.70 -8.48
C ASP A 649 32.31 12.59 -8.32
N SER A 650 32.73 12.83 -7.07
CA SER A 650 33.88 13.67 -6.71
C SER A 650 34.75 13.05 -5.62
N TYR A 651 36.08 13.27 -5.68
CA TYR A 651 37.06 12.60 -4.79
C TYR A 651 38.09 13.57 -4.22
N THR A 652 38.57 13.34 -2.98
CA THR A 652 39.45 14.29 -2.25
C THR A 652 40.80 13.76 -1.74
N GLY A 653 41.17 12.50 -2.03
CA GLY A 653 42.40 11.87 -1.52
C GLY A 653 43.58 11.78 -2.51
N ALA A 654 44.74 11.30 -2.01
CA ALA A 654 45.99 11.21 -2.79
C ALA A 654 46.16 9.91 -3.60
N GLY A 655 45.32 8.89 -3.36
CA GLY A 655 45.38 7.59 -4.05
C GLY A 655 43.99 7.14 -4.47
N PHE A 656 43.75 6.94 -5.77
CA PHE A 656 42.47 6.49 -6.32
C PHE A 656 42.15 5.07 -5.87
N ALA A 657 41.53 4.94 -4.71
CA ALA A 657 40.75 3.77 -4.37
C ALA A 657 39.27 4.15 -4.46
N PHE A 658 38.46 3.18 -4.88
CA PHE A 658 37.04 3.34 -5.18
C PHE A 658 36.30 4.16 -4.11
N ALA A 659 35.50 5.13 -4.57
CA ALA A 659 34.39 5.72 -3.83
C ALA A 659 34.71 6.12 -2.36
N GLN A 660 35.44 7.21 -2.18
CA GLN A 660 35.42 7.98 -0.92
C GLN A 660 35.01 9.41 -1.27
N GLY A 661 33.73 9.56 -1.56
CA GLY A 661 33.09 10.86 -1.75
C GLY A 661 32.94 11.55 -0.41
N SER A 662 33.88 12.44 -0.10
CA SER A 662 33.87 13.38 1.05
C SER A 662 33.70 12.80 2.47
N SER A 663 34.24 13.47 3.47
CA SER A 663 33.92 13.13 4.86
C SER A 663 32.53 13.65 5.21
N THR A 664 31.83 12.99 6.13
CA THR A 664 30.56 13.47 6.72
C THR A 664 30.66 14.90 7.28
N GLU A 665 31.86 15.38 7.57
CA GLU A 665 32.11 16.71 8.14
C GLU A 665 32.34 17.80 7.08
N THR A 666 32.75 17.46 5.86
CA THR A 666 33.00 18.41 4.77
C THR A 666 32.62 17.81 3.40
N PRO A 667 31.32 17.82 3.03
CA PRO A 667 30.85 17.24 1.78
C PRO A 667 31.26 18.07 0.55
N ASN A 668 31.34 17.40 -0.60
CA ASN A 668 31.60 18.04 -1.90
C ASN A 668 30.28 18.42 -2.58
N THR A 669 30.15 19.67 -3.01
CA THR A 669 29.08 20.12 -3.89
C THR A 669 29.44 19.84 -5.32
N ILE A 670 28.60 19.09 -6.03
CA ILE A 670 28.64 19.03 -7.49
C ILE A 670 27.49 19.88 -8.03
N SER A 671 27.77 20.79 -8.96
CA SER A 671 26.77 21.65 -9.56
C SER A 671 26.86 21.68 -11.07
N VAL A 672 25.73 21.96 -11.72
CA VAL A 672 25.66 22.27 -13.15
C VAL A 672 25.19 23.71 -13.32
N SER A 673 25.81 24.45 -14.23
CA SER A 673 25.47 25.83 -14.52
C SER A 673 25.36 26.12 -16.01
N LYS A 674 24.51 27.10 -16.35
CA LYS A 674 24.32 27.62 -17.71
C LYS A 674 24.45 29.14 -17.70
N GLY A 675 25.42 29.65 -18.47
CA GLY A 675 25.71 31.09 -18.49
C GLY A 675 26.16 31.66 -17.13
N GLY A 676 26.73 30.81 -16.26
CA GLY A 676 27.17 31.16 -14.91
C GLY A 676 26.08 31.13 -13.84
N ALA A 677 24.82 30.83 -14.20
CA ALA A 677 23.75 30.56 -13.24
C ALA A 677 23.67 29.06 -12.97
N THR A 678 23.72 28.67 -11.69
CA THR A 678 23.51 27.27 -11.28
C THR A 678 22.08 26.85 -11.62
N LEU A 679 21.95 25.72 -12.32
CA LEU A 679 20.66 25.09 -12.63
C LEU A 679 20.29 24.04 -11.57
N HIS A 680 21.26 23.23 -11.12
CA HIS A 680 21.07 22.20 -10.10
C HIS A 680 22.38 21.98 -9.33
N SER A 681 22.29 21.55 -8.07
CA SER A 681 23.45 21.11 -7.28
C SER A 681 23.11 19.97 -6.34
N VAL A 682 24.01 19.00 -6.23
CA VAL A 682 23.87 17.78 -5.42
C VAL A 682 25.09 17.58 -4.52
N GLN A 683 24.90 16.97 -3.35
CA GLN A 683 25.97 16.48 -2.49
C GLN A 683 25.94 14.94 -2.51
N PRO A 684 27.07 14.26 -2.73
CA PRO A 684 27.13 12.81 -2.53
C PRO A 684 26.82 12.44 -1.07
N THR A 685 25.92 11.49 -0.85
CA THR A 685 25.71 10.89 0.46
C THR A 685 26.87 9.95 0.80
N THR A 686 27.28 9.96 2.07
CA THR A 686 28.45 9.29 2.63
C THR A 686 28.78 7.91 2.03
N LEU A 687 29.69 7.87 1.05
CA LEU A 687 30.52 6.68 0.83
C LEU A 687 31.57 6.67 1.95
N GLY A 688 31.15 6.13 3.10
CA GLY A 688 31.96 6.10 4.32
C GLY A 688 33.30 5.40 4.12
N SER A 689 34.16 5.46 5.12
CA SER A 689 35.47 4.79 5.17
C SER A 689 35.46 3.28 4.82
N ASP A 690 34.28 2.67 4.70
CA ASP A 690 34.04 1.27 4.35
C ASP A 690 34.05 0.97 2.84
N GLY A 691 34.10 1.98 1.95
CA GLY A 691 34.14 1.83 0.48
C GLY A 691 35.35 1.08 -0.09
N LEU A 692 36.31 0.69 0.76
CA LEU A 692 37.41 -0.23 0.39
C LEU A 692 37.05 -1.72 0.56
N ASN A 693 35.98 -2.04 1.26
CA ASN A 693 35.60 -3.43 1.61
C ASN A 693 34.14 -3.78 1.31
N THR A 694 33.28 -2.83 0.91
CA THR A 694 31.94 -3.15 0.42
C THR A 694 32.04 -3.59 -1.04
N THR A 695 31.44 -4.73 -1.36
CA THR A 695 31.44 -5.30 -2.72
C THR A 695 30.34 -4.70 -3.60
N PHE A 696 29.58 -3.72 -3.10
CA PHE A 696 28.41 -3.14 -3.72
C PHE A 696 28.28 -1.65 -3.37
N ILE A 697 28.00 -0.83 -4.38
CA ILE A 697 27.51 0.55 -4.29
C ILE A 697 26.19 0.55 -5.07
N SER A 698 25.09 1.00 -4.48
CA SER A 698 23.78 1.11 -5.16
C SER A 698 23.67 2.41 -5.97
N ASN A 699 22.69 2.48 -6.87
CA ASN A 699 22.44 3.67 -7.69
C ASN A 699 22.12 4.92 -6.85
N ALA A 700 21.36 4.76 -5.77
CA ALA A 700 21.06 5.82 -4.80
C ALA A 700 22.31 6.44 -4.13
N GLN A 701 23.44 5.72 -4.12
CA GLN A 701 24.71 6.20 -3.55
C GLN A 701 25.56 6.99 -4.56
N VAL A 702 25.11 7.12 -5.80
CA VAL A 702 25.83 7.84 -6.86
C VAL A 702 25.06 9.11 -7.23
N PRO A 703 25.65 10.30 -7.02
CA PRO A 703 24.98 11.54 -7.40
C PRO A 703 24.59 11.54 -8.88
N ARG A 704 23.38 12.02 -9.15
CA ARG A 704 22.91 12.36 -10.49
C ARG A 704 22.52 13.84 -10.52
N ILE A 705 22.41 14.39 -11.72
CA ILE A 705 21.93 15.75 -11.95
C ILE A 705 20.89 15.69 -13.06
N GLY A 706 19.66 16.04 -12.71
CA GLY A 706 18.58 16.40 -13.62
C GLY A 706 18.39 17.92 -13.63
N CYS A 707 18.30 18.55 -14.80
CA CYS A 707 17.96 19.97 -14.88
C CYS A 707 17.24 20.39 -16.16
N SER A 708 16.25 21.27 -15.97
CA SER A 708 15.46 21.88 -17.04
C SER A 708 15.97 23.28 -17.39
N PHE A 709 16.01 23.62 -18.68
CA PHE A 709 16.39 24.96 -19.13
C PHE A 709 15.89 25.28 -20.55
N SER A 710 15.61 26.56 -20.79
CA SER A 710 15.30 27.05 -22.14
C SER A 710 16.57 27.33 -22.95
N HIS A 711 16.55 26.99 -24.23
CA HIS A 711 17.54 27.39 -25.22
C HIS A 711 16.86 28.14 -26.37
N ASP A 712 17.42 29.26 -26.79
CA ASP A 712 16.81 30.13 -27.81
C ASP A 712 17.09 29.67 -29.26
N GLY A 713 17.77 28.53 -29.41
CA GLY A 713 18.18 27.99 -30.70
C GLY A 713 19.35 28.73 -31.34
N SER A 714 19.95 29.70 -30.64
CA SER A 714 21.08 30.49 -31.12
C SER A 714 22.39 29.96 -30.54
N GLY A 715 23.35 29.66 -31.42
CA GLY A 715 24.67 29.18 -31.01
C GLY A 715 24.64 27.84 -30.25
N PRO A 716 25.79 27.44 -29.67
CA PRO A 716 25.87 26.22 -28.88
C PRO A 716 25.33 26.45 -27.45
N LEU A 717 24.61 25.46 -26.93
CA LEU A 717 24.33 25.32 -25.51
C LEU A 717 25.63 24.92 -24.78
N VAL A 718 25.88 25.51 -23.62
CA VAL A 718 27.03 25.19 -22.77
C VAL A 718 26.52 24.92 -21.35
N LEU A 719 26.83 23.72 -20.86
CA LEU A 719 26.64 23.32 -19.46
C LEU A 719 28.02 23.12 -18.82
N ASP A 720 28.25 23.80 -17.71
CA ASP A 720 29.47 23.71 -16.92
C ASP A 720 29.18 22.94 -15.63
N PHE A 721 29.84 21.80 -15.47
CA PHE A 721 29.78 20.97 -14.27
C PHE A 721 31.00 21.26 -13.41
N ASP A 722 30.79 21.54 -12.13
CA ASP A 722 31.84 21.89 -11.17
C ASP A 722 31.69 21.10 -9.87
N ALA A 723 32.79 20.53 -9.37
CA ALA A 723 32.88 19.89 -8.06
C ALA A 723 33.76 20.70 -7.12
N SER A 724 33.18 21.17 -6.02
CA SER A 724 33.85 22.01 -5.01
C SER A 724 33.61 21.50 -3.59
N LEU A 725 34.61 21.60 -2.74
CA LEU A 725 34.45 21.41 -1.29
C LEU A 725 33.59 22.54 -0.71
N SER A 726 32.96 22.28 0.44
CA SER A 726 32.27 23.30 1.24
C SER A 726 33.12 24.54 1.57
N ASN A 727 34.45 24.41 1.54
CA ASN A 727 35.39 25.51 1.74
C ASN A 727 35.77 26.28 0.44
N GLY A 728 35.17 25.93 -0.71
CA GLY A 728 35.39 26.55 -2.01
C GLY A 728 36.61 26.05 -2.78
N SER A 729 37.21 24.91 -2.41
CA SER A 729 38.34 24.32 -3.16
C SER A 729 37.85 23.28 -4.17
N ASP A 730 38.36 23.32 -5.40
CA ASP A 730 38.00 22.33 -6.43
C ASP A 730 38.51 20.92 -6.09
N GLN A 731 37.78 19.89 -6.56
CA GLN A 731 38.12 18.48 -6.35
C GLN A 731 38.19 17.69 -7.65
N PHE A 732 38.31 16.37 -7.61
CA PHE A 732 38.15 15.56 -8.81
C PHE A 732 36.67 15.51 -9.20
N LEU A 733 36.37 15.44 -10.50
CA LEU A 733 35.01 15.23 -11.01
C LEU A 733 35.04 14.13 -12.07
N PHE A 734 34.07 13.22 -12.00
CA PHE A 734 33.85 12.12 -12.92
C PHE A 734 32.48 12.23 -13.57
N LEU A 735 32.37 11.84 -14.84
CA LEU A 735 31.10 11.75 -15.57
C LEU A 735 31.11 10.48 -16.43
N ASN A 736 30.07 9.66 -16.31
CA ASN A 736 29.94 8.38 -17.02
C ASN A 736 29.11 8.48 -18.30
N GLY A 737 28.05 9.29 -18.25
CA GLY A 737 27.20 9.55 -19.39
C GLY A 737 26.18 10.64 -19.11
N PHE A 738 25.34 10.95 -20.09
CA PHE A 738 24.18 11.84 -19.94
C PHE A 738 23.21 11.73 -21.11
N GLU A 739 22.02 12.30 -20.93
CA GLU A 739 20.98 12.46 -21.94
C GLU A 739 20.49 13.89 -22.08
N LEU A 740 19.89 14.16 -23.24
CA LEU A 740 19.19 15.39 -23.52
C LEU A 740 17.84 15.09 -24.17
N TYR A 741 16.81 15.70 -23.59
CA TYR A 741 15.42 15.64 -24.03
C TYR A 741 14.95 17.02 -24.47
N LEU A 742 14.09 17.07 -25.48
CA LEU A 742 13.37 18.27 -25.89
C LEU A 742 11.95 18.21 -25.33
N ILE A 743 11.64 19.06 -24.36
CA ILE A 743 10.31 19.20 -23.77
C ILE A 743 9.42 19.90 -24.82
N LYS A 744 8.37 19.24 -25.31
CA LYS A 744 7.41 19.88 -26.20
C LYS A 744 6.46 20.75 -25.34
N PRO A 745 6.02 21.89 -25.89
CA PRO A 745 5.21 22.88 -25.19
C PRO A 745 3.74 22.50 -25.03
#